data_AF-A0A938WPG3-F1
#
_entry.id   AF-A0A938WPG3-F1
#
_cell.length_a   1.000
_cell.length_b   1.000
_cell.length_c   1.000
_cell.angle_alpha   90.00
_cell.angle_beta   90.00
_cell.angle_gamma   90.00
#
_symmetry.space_group_name_H-M   'P 1'
#
loop_
_entity.id
_entity.type
_entity.pdbx_description
1 polymer ?
#
loop_
_entity_poly.entity_id
_entity_poly.type
_entity_poly.pdbx_seq_one_letter_code
_entity_poly.pdbx_strand_id
1 'polypeptide(L)'
;MLKRILQSLLTVMTLFVAGSIQAQTPAFPGAEGFGRYTTGGRGGTVYHVTTLEDTGTQGSLRWACNQEGTRTIVFDVSGTIHLKSELRLRHENVTIAGQTAPGDGICIADYPFVISTDNVIIRFIRFRLGNKEVANHEGDGLGGMDLENIIIDHCSVSWSIDECLSVYGSKNLTVQWCIASQSLREAGHSKGRHGYGGNWGGSGASYHHNLIAHHDSRTPRLGPRPSTQTDERMDMRNNVIYNWHGEGCYGGEAMNVNIVNNYYKPGPATDGTTKQQRIAKIGIRTTDYCTEDDGSWNEWQPTWHKWGTFYVNGNVNPAQPNVTQDNWTYGIYNQFDNNSKLDNMLTDEAKEEMRLDAPITFTNVTTHSAEDAYERVLEYAGASLRRDWVDELIVNDTRNGQATCTGTKSNIPGIIDSQDDLKQAFTDAGDDWSAWPELESEPAPTDTDQDGMPDEWEDANGLDKNNAADGATIGADGYSNLEKYMNSLVQDIMDGGNEGGTMLSGNEEYDGEGGGDEPSQSVVYVLDNTTYTTSSADGYTWNFNNGFSVSNEAGKAYGKESGTDLVKYSAEQFTINIPEGKKVTKVSFYGYNKYADKDSYIAELNGLEYGETDYVFPAKDNDQAVYRTHDIELATPAEGSMTFTIKGKQCALKISLYTDISTGISDITVERKPTGKIYNLQGMEVKEPLRPGIYIRDGKKFIKR
;
A
#
# COMPACT_ATOMS: atom_id res chain seq x y z
N MET A 1 -68.35 4.19 -37.79
CA MET A 1 -66.99 4.39 -38.33
C MET A 1 -66.36 5.56 -37.59
N LEU A 2 -65.24 5.28 -36.88
CA LEU A 2 -64.17 6.18 -36.37
C LEU A 2 -64.55 7.49 -35.65
N LYS A 3 -64.00 7.88 -34.50
CA LYS A 3 -63.22 7.28 -33.38
C LYS A 3 -62.93 8.46 -32.41
N ARG A 4 -62.94 8.20 -31.10
CA ARG A 4 -62.17 8.85 -30.00
C ARG A 4 -62.73 10.11 -29.29
N ILE A 5 -63.02 10.02 -27.98
CA ILE A 5 -62.20 10.33 -26.75
C ILE A 5 -62.42 11.78 -26.31
N LEU A 6 -62.98 12.01 -25.10
CA LEU A 6 -62.35 12.73 -23.96
C LEU A 6 -63.36 13.07 -22.84
N GLN A 7 -62.83 13.20 -21.61
CA GLN A 7 -63.39 13.86 -20.41
C GLN A 7 -64.19 13.03 -19.41
N SER A 8 -63.47 12.43 -18.46
CA SER A 8 -63.75 12.59 -17.02
C SER A 8 -62.43 12.43 -16.25
N LEU A 9 -61.93 13.53 -15.68
CA LEU A 9 -60.74 13.55 -14.82
C LEU A 9 -61.00 12.71 -13.57
N LEU A 10 -60.21 11.65 -13.40
CA LEU A 10 -60.08 10.94 -12.13
C LEU A 10 -58.82 11.46 -11.43
N THR A 11 -59.01 11.99 -10.23
CA THR A 11 -57.97 12.42 -9.29
C THR A 11 -57.06 11.22 -8.98
N VAL A 12 -55.85 11.20 -9.56
CA VAL A 12 -54.80 10.24 -9.18
C VAL A 12 -54.04 10.84 -8.00
N MET A 13 -54.27 10.25 -6.83
CA MET A 13 -53.50 10.47 -5.61
C MET A 13 -52.16 9.74 -5.79
N THR A 14 -51.13 10.46 -6.24
CA THR A 14 -49.77 9.92 -6.33
C THR A 14 -49.19 9.85 -4.91
N LEU A 15 -49.25 8.67 -4.28
CA LEU A 15 -48.38 8.36 -3.14
C LEU A 15 -46.93 8.40 -3.65
N PHE A 16 -46.19 9.46 -3.30
CA PHE A 16 -44.73 9.39 -3.29
C PHE A 16 -44.32 8.46 -2.15
N VAL A 17 -44.11 7.19 -2.45
CA VAL A 17 -43.26 6.34 -1.60
C VAL A 17 -41.85 6.87 -1.83
N ALA A 18 -41.38 7.72 -0.91
CA ALA A 18 -39.96 7.99 -0.78
C ALA A 18 -39.30 6.68 -0.34
N GLY A 19 -38.88 5.87 -1.31
CA GLY A 19 -37.98 4.76 -1.03
C GLY A 19 -36.70 5.35 -0.48
N SER A 20 -36.39 5.05 0.78
CA SER A 20 -35.06 5.27 1.32
C SER A 20 -34.08 4.47 0.48
N ILE A 21 -33.33 5.17 -0.38
CA ILE A 21 -32.15 4.59 -1.04
C ILE A 21 -31.12 4.41 0.08
N GLN A 22 -31.07 3.22 0.68
CA GLN A 22 -29.99 2.85 1.58
C GLN A 22 -28.75 2.60 0.72
N ALA A 23 -27.65 3.29 1.02
CA ALA A 23 -26.37 3.05 0.36
C ALA A 23 -25.96 1.58 0.57
N GLN A 24 -25.31 0.97 -0.42
CA GLN A 24 -24.85 -0.41 -0.31
C GLN A 24 -23.84 -0.53 0.84
N THR A 25 -24.07 -1.48 1.75
CA THR A 25 -23.21 -1.69 2.92
C THR A 25 -21.87 -2.30 2.50
N PRO A 26 -20.73 -1.66 2.81
CA PRO A 26 -19.40 -2.24 2.57
C PRO A 26 -19.20 -3.59 3.29
N ALA A 27 -18.18 -4.35 2.90
CA ALA A 27 -17.84 -5.64 3.50
C ALA A 27 -17.62 -5.51 5.01
N PHE A 28 -16.93 -4.45 5.42
CA PHE A 28 -16.70 -4.01 6.79
C PHE A 28 -16.33 -2.51 6.77
N PRO A 29 -16.41 -1.78 7.90
CA PRO A 29 -15.87 -0.42 8.00
C PRO A 29 -14.37 -0.42 7.62
N GLY A 30 -14.00 0.38 6.63
CA GLY A 30 -12.64 0.39 6.05
C GLY A 30 -12.41 -0.57 4.88
N ALA A 31 -13.45 -1.26 4.38
CA ALA A 31 -13.38 -1.99 3.12
C ALA A 31 -13.44 -1.01 1.93
N GLU A 32 -12.41 -1.07 1.08
CA GLU A 32 -12.16 -0.13 0.00
C GLU A 32 -11.91 -0.84 -1.34
N GLY A 33 -11.84 -0.06 -2.41
CA GLY A 33 -11.57 -0.60 -3.74
C GLY A 33 -12.71 -1.43 -4.33
N PHE A 34 -12.44 -2.09 -5.46
CA PHE A 34 -13.49 -2.76 -6.24
C PHE A 34 -14.18 -3.92 -5.52
N GLY A 35 -13.49 -4.60 -4.59
CA GLY A 35 -14.06 -5.67 -3.76
C GLY A 35 -14.84 -5.19 -2.53
N ARG A 36 -14.94 -3.87 -2.30
CA ARG A 36 -15.49 -3.30 -1.05
C ARG A 36 -16.92 -3.69 -0.69
N TYR A 37 -17.71 -4.20 -1.63
CA TYR A 37 -19.10 -4.61 -1.38
C TYR A 37 -19.30 -6.12 -1.31
N THR A 38 -18.20 -6.88 -1.25
CA THR A 38 -18.24 -8.32 -0.97
C THR A 38 -18.96 -8.56 0.36
N THR A 39 -19.93 -9.47 0.41
CA THR A 39 -20.73 -9.70 1.62
C THR A 39 -20.20 -10.85 2.47
N GLY A 40 -19.41 -11.75 1.87
CA GLY A 40 -18.88 -12.93 2.54
C GLY A 40 -19.97 -13.72 3.27
N GLY A 41 -19.72 -13.99 4.54
CA GLY A 41 -20.58 -14.74 5.46
C GLY A 41 -21.67 -13.96 6.19
N ARG A 42 -21.95 -12.69 5.83
CA ARG A 42 -22.92 -11.83 6.52
C ARG A 42 -24.28 -12.51 6.74
N GLY A 43 -24.72 -12.56 7.99
CA GLY A 43 -26.00 -13.15 8.40
C GLY A 43 -26.10 -14.67 8.20
N GLY A 44 -24.97 -15.34 7.93
CA GLY A 44 -24.88 -16.78 7.74
C GLY A 44 -24.65 -17.56 9.04
N THR A 45 -24.42 -18.87 8.88
CA THR A 45 -24.07 -19.78 9.97
C THR A 45 -22.67 -19.49 10.50
N VAL A 46 -22.46 -19.65 11.81
CA VAL A 46 -21.16 -19.49 12.45
C VAL A 46 -20.50 -20.85 12.66
N TYR A 47 -19.23 -20.99 12.28
CA TYR A 47 -18.44 -22.19 12.52
C TYR A 47 -17.19 -21.84 13.32
N HIS A 48 -17.07 -22.45 14.50
CA HIS A 48 -15.92 -22.28 15.39
C HIS A 48 -14.80 -23.26 15.03
N VAL A 49 -13.59 -22.73 14.89
CA VAL A 49 -12.36 -23.51 14.85
C VAL A 49 -11.83 -23.63 16.28
N THR A 50 -11.84 -24.85 16.81
CA THR A 50 -11.50 -25.17 18.21
C THR A 50 -10.27 -26.06 18.33
N THR A 51 -9.64 -26.40 17.21
CA THR A 51 -8.41 -27.20 17.17
C THR A 51 -7.50 -26.74 16.03
N LEU A 52 -6.19 -26.82 16.29
CA LEU A 52 -5.15 -26.55 15.29
C LEU A 52 -4.88 -27.77 14.37
N GLU A 53 -5.53 -28.90 14.63
CA GLU A 53 -5.37 -30.10 13.83
C GLU A 53 -6.04 -29.96 12.46
N ASP A 54 -5.28 -30.24 11.40
CA ASP A 54 -5.86 -30.34 10.06
C ASP A 54 -6.58 -31.69 9.89
N THR A 55 -7.90 -31.68 10.03
CA THR A 55 -8.79 -32.84 9.89
C THR A 55 -10.06 -32.51 9.11
N GLY A 56 -10.86 -33.51 8.75
CA GLY A 56 -12.20 -33.32 8.19
C GLY A 56 -13.32 -33.35 9.23
N THR A 57 -13.05 -33.09 10.52
CA THR A 57 -14.05 -33.18 11.60
C THR A 57 -14.39 -31.80 12.16
N GLN A 58 -15.61 -31.64 12.67
CA GLN A 58 -16.06 -30.39 13.31
C GLN A 58 -15.04 -29.87 14.34
N GLY A 59 -14.81 -28.56 14.30
CA GLY A 59 -13.78 -27.87 15.09
C GLY A 59 -12.48 -27.60 14.33
N SER A 60 -12.20 -28.28 13.21
CA SER A 60 -11.02 -27.95 12.38
C SER A 60 -11.34 -26.87 11.32
N LEU A 61 -10.32 -26.09 10.93
CA LEU A 61 -10.44 -25.14 9.82
C LEU A 61 -10.84 -25.84 8.51
N ARG A 62 -10.23 -26.99 8.20
CA ARG A 62 -10.57 -27.72 6.97
C ARG A 62 -12.02 -28.17 6.95
N TRP A 63 -12.59 -28.60 8.08
CA TRP A 63 -14.01 -28.93 8.12
C TRP A 63 -14.88 -27.70 7.91
N ALA A 64 -14.58 -26.57 8.57
CA ALA A 64 -15.33 -25.32 8.44
C ALA A 64 -15.31 -24.76 7.01
N CYS A 65 -14.16 -24.80 6.34
CA CYS A 65 -14.02 -24.39 4.94
C CYS A 65 -14.85 -25.25 3.96
N ASN A 66 -15.07 -26.53 4.29
CA ASN A 66 -15.84 -27.47 3.48
C ASN A 66 -17.35 -27.46 3.79
N GLN A 67 -17.84 -26.59 4.68
CA GLN A 67 -19.27 -26.43 4.87
C GLN A 67 -19.89 -25.63 3.73
N GLU A 68 -21.14 -25.96 3.40
CA GLU A 68 -21.94 -25.26 2.40
C GLU A 68 -22.78 -24.14 3.04
N GLY A 69 -23.28 -23.22 2.21
CA GLY A 69 -24.11 -22.09 2.65
C GLY A 69 -23.29 -20.88 3.09
N THR A 70 -24.00 -19.75 3.25
CA THR A 70 -23.43 -18.51 3.77
C THR A 70 -22.93 -18.72 5.19
N ARG A 71 -21.65 -18.42 5.43
CA ARG A 71 -21.02 -18.76 6.72
C ARG A 71 -19.88 -17.84 7.12
N THR A 72 -19.72 -17.65 8.42
CA THR A 72 -18.57 -16.98 9.03
C THR A 72 -17.79 -18.01 9.84
N ILE A 73 -16.48 -18.07 9.62
CA ILE A 73 -15.56 -18.94 10.35
C ILE A 73 -14.82 -18.07 11.37
N VAL A 74 -14.98 -18.42 12.65
CA VAL A 74 -14.36 -17.78 13.82
C VAL A 74 -13.43 -18.76 14.53
N PHE A 75 -12.57 -18.27 15.42
CA PHE A 75 -11.52 -19.07 16.06
C PHE A 75 -11.57 -18.98 17.58
N ASP A 76 -11.58 -20.15 18.23
CA ASP A 76 -11.52 -20.29 19.70
C ASP A 76 -10.11 -20.69 20.18
N VAL A 77 -9.15 -20.74 19.25
CA VAL A 77 -7.74 -21.09 19.48
C VAL A 77 -6.85 -20.18 18.65
N SER A 78 -5.62 -19.96 19.11
CA SER A 78 -4.53 -19.40 18.29
C SER A 78 -3.41 -20.42 18.12
N GLY A 79 -2.62 -20.26 17.06
CA GLY A 79 -1.56 -21.21 16.74
C GLY A 79 -1.32 -21.39 15.25
N THR A 80 -0.40 -22.30 14.95
CA THR A 80 -0.12 -22.72 13.57
C THR A 80 -0.91 -24.00 13.24
N ILE A 81 -1.76 -23.91 12.21
CA ILE A 81 -2.46 -25.03 11.59
C ILE A 81 -1.57 -25.58 10.48
N HIS A 82 -0.88 -26.67 10.78
CA HIS A 82 -0.07 -27.41 9.80
C HIS A 82 -0.98 -28.27 8.92
N LEU A 83 -1.20 -27.83 7.68
CA LEU A 83 -2.02 -28.56 6.74
C LEU A 83 -1.35 -29.88 6.33
N LYS A 84 -2.15 -30.91 6.05
CA LYS A 84 -1.72 -32.25 5.59
C LYS A 84 -1.88 -32.43 4.09
N SER A 85 -2.56 -31.49 3.43
CA SER A 85 -2.77 -31.41 1.98
C SER A 85 -3.29 -30.02 1.62
N GLU A 86 -3.31 -29.66 0.34
CA GLU A 86 -3.93 -28.43 -0.14
C GLU A 86 -5.34 -28.23 0.45
N LEU A 87 -5.62 -27.03 0.95
CA LEU A 87 -6.94 -26.64 1.43
C LEU A 87 -7.58 -25.70 0.41
N ARG A 88 -8.53 -26.23 -0.37
CA ARG A 88 -9.32 -25.43 -1.31
C ARG A 88 -10.60 -24.94 -0.66
N LEU A 89 -10.85 -23.63 -0.72
CA LEU A 89 -12.12 -23.02 -0.35
C LEU A 89 -13.09 -23.14 -1.53
N ARG A 90 -13.97 -24.14 -1.48
CA ARG A 90 -14.82 -24.56 -2.62
C ARG A 90 -16.25 -24.01 -2.59
N HIS A 91 -16.70 -23.52 -1.45
CA HIS A 91 -18.08 -23.09 -1.24
C HIS A 91 -18.13 -21.59 -0.95
N GLU A 92 -18.91 -20.88 -1.74
CA GLU A 92 -19.08 -19.43 -1.78
C GLU A 92 -19.68 -18.85 -0.49
N ASN A 93 -19.73 -17.53 -0.41
CA ASN A 93 -20.37 -16.75 0.66
C ASN A 93 -19.74 -17.01 2.03
N VAL A 94 -18.44 -16.73 2.14
CA VAL A 94 -17.66 -17.08 3.33
C VAL A 94 -16.81 -15.92 3.82
N THR A 95 -16.85 -15.70 5.13
CA THR A 95 -15.91 -14.84 5.85
C THR A 95 -15.02 -15.73 6.72
N ILE A 96 -13.70 -15.58 6.64
CA ILE A 96 -12.74 -16.17 7.58
C ILE A 96 -12.14 -15.04 8.41
N ALA A 97 -12.50 -14.97 9.69
CA ALA A 97 -12.23 -13.83 10.56
C ALA A 97 -11.11 -14.14 11.55
N GLY A 98 -9.85 -14.05 11.09
CA GLY A 98 -8.66 -14.34 11.90
C GLY A 98 -8.54 -13.46 13.16
N GLN A 99 -9.12 -12.26 13.13
CA GLN A 99 -9.12 -11.34 14.27
C GLN A 99 -9.94 -11.83 15.48
N THR A 100 -10.73 -12.91 15.33
CA THR A 100 -11.49 -13.51 16.44
C THR A 100 -10.65 -14.47 17.30
N ALA A 101 -9.50 -14.91 16.79
CA ALA A 101 -8.64 -15.86 17.50
C ALA A 101 -8.08 -15.26 18.81
N PRO A 102 -8.10 -16.01 19.93
CA PRO A 102 -7.63 -15.50 21.22
C PRO A 102 -6.10 -15.56 21.33
N GLY A 103 -5.43 -14.47 21.70
CA GLY A 103 -3.96 -14.41 21.76
C GLY A 103 -3.34 -13.94 20.44
N ASP A 104 -2.31 -14.63 19.93
CA ASP A 104 -1.47 -14.13 18.82
C ASP A 104 -2.01 -14.43 17.40
N GLY A 105 -3.16 -15.11 17.29
CA GLY A 105 -3.86 -15.35 16.04
C GLY A 105 -3.50 -16.66 15.33
N ILE A 106 -3.83 -16.74 14.04
CA ILE A 106 -3.75 -17.98 13.25
C ILE A 106 -2.73 -17.88 12.13
N CYS A 107 -1.89 -18.92 12.05
CA CYS A 107 -1.04 -19.18 10.90
C CYS A 107 -1.45 -20.49 10.20
N ILE A 108 -1.51 -20.49 8.88
CA ILE A 108 -1.72 -21.67 8.03
C ILE A 108 -0.38 -22.03 7.37
N ALA A 109 0.02 -23.30 7.47
CA ALA A 109 1.36 -23.74 7.10
C ALA A 109 1.41 -25.03 6.26
N ASP A 110 2.58 -25.28 5.67
CA ASP A 110 3.04 -26.50 4.99
C ASP A 110 2.38 -26.85 3.65
N TYR A 111 1.08 -26.56 3.45
CA TYR A 111 0.38 -26.76 2.17
C TYR A 111 -0.38 -25.50 1.74
N PRO A 112 -0.66 -25.34 0.44
CA PRO A 112 -1.28 -24.13 -0.09
C PRO A 112 -2.75 -24.02 0.36
N PHE A 113 -3.16 -22.80 0.66
CA PHE A 113 -4.56 -22.41 0.78
C PHE A 113 -5.00 -21.75 -0.52
N VAL A 114 -6.02 -22.31 -1.17
CA VAL A 114 -6.47 -21.86 -2.50
C VAL A 114 -7.92 -21.42 -2.44
N ILE A 115 -8.17 -20.17 -2.83
CA ILE A 115 -9.52 -19.67 -3.05
C ILE A 115 -10.02 -20.22 -4.38
N SER A 116 -11.13 -20.95 -4.37
CA SER A 116 -11.72 -21.60 -5.55
C SER A 116 -13.22 -21.35 -5.65
N THR A 117 -13.67 -20.21 -5.15
CA THR A 117 -15.09 -19.85 -5.05
C THR A 117 -15.28 -18.34 -4.89
N ASP A 118 -16.50 -17.87 -5.13
CA ASP A 118 -16.86 -16.45 -5.15
C ASP A 118 -17.35 -15.95 -3.77
N ASN A 119 -17.43 -14.62 -3.63
CA ASN A 119 -17.92 -13.93 -2.43
C ASN A 119 -17.17 -14.33 -1.14
N VAL A 120 -15.90 -13.96 -1.08
CA VAL A 120 -14.94 -14.37 -0.04
C VAL A 120 -14.34 -13.16 0.67
N ILE A 121 -14.38 -13.18 2.00
CA ILE A 121 -13.67 -12.25 2.89
C ILE A 121 -12.65 -13.06 3.71
N ILE A 122 -11.37 -12.68 3.68
CA ILE A 122 -10.33 -13.26 4.56
C ILE A 122 -9.58 -12.12 5.24
N ARG A 123 -9.52 -12.13 6.58
CA ARG A 123 -8.87 -11.06 7.34
C ARG A 123 -7.97 -11.57 8.46
N PHE A 124 -6.86 -10.87 8.72
CA PHE A 124 -5.98 -11.10 9.88
C PHE A 124 -5.45 -12.54 10.03
N ILE A 125 -5.14 -13.20 8.90
CA ILE A 125 -4.57 -14.56 8.88
C ILE A 125 -3.17 -14.54 8.28
N ARG A 126 -2.31 -15.43 8.78
CA ARG A 126 -0.98 -15.67 8.22
C ARG A 126 -0.97 -16.92 7.34
N PHE A 127 -0.31 -16.84 6.20
CA PHE A 127 -0.07 -17.96 5.29
C PHE A 127 1.44 -18.12 5.14
N ARG A 128 2.01 -19.16 5.75
CA ARG A 128 3.45 -19.44 5.80
C ARG A 128 3.71 -20.83 5.23
N LEU A 129 3.71 -20.95 3.91
CA LEU A 129 3.73 -22.22 3.19
C LEU A 129 4.99 -23.03 3.51
N GLY A 130 6.17 -22.42 3.36
CA GLY A 130 7.44 -23.11 3.52
C GLY A 130 7.70 -24.11 2.39
N ASN A 131 8.85 -24.81 2.47
CA ASN A 131 9.26 -25.79 1.46
C ASN A 131 9.37 -27.23 1.99
N LYS A 132 8.89 -27.52 3.21
CA LYS A 132 8.96 -28.88 3.80
C LYS A 132 8.30 -29.93 2.90
N GLU A 133 7.22 -29.54 2.24
CA GLU A 133 6.35 -30.42 1.44
C GLU A 133 6.46 -30.17 -0.07
N VAL A 134 7.54 -29.52 -0.53
CA VAL A 134 7.76 -29.16 -1.95
C VAL A 134 7.81 -30.36 -2.90
N ALA A 135 8.10 -31.56 -2.39
CA ALA A 135 8.03 -32.79 -3.18
C ALA A 135 6.58 -33.18 -3.57
N ASN A 136 5.58 -32.60 -2.89
CA ASN A 136 4.17 -32.93 -3.03
C ASN A 136 3.36 -31.79 -3.68
N HIS A 137 3.86 -30.55 -3.64
CA HIS A 137 3.21 -29.37 -4.24
C HIS A 137 4.21 -28.26 -4.53
N GLU A 138 3.82 -27.32 -5.40
CA GLU A 138 4.60 -26.11 -5.74
C GLU A 138 3.70 -24.87 -5.66
N GLY A 139 2.85 -24.83 -4.63
CA GLY A 139 1.76 -23.87 -4.55
C GLY A 139 2.18 -22.45 -4.20
N ASP A 140 1.20 -21.56 -4.33
CA ASP A 140 1.26 -20.21 -3.78
C ASP A 140 1.07 -20.21 -2.26
N GLY A 141 1.50 -19.14 -1.59
CA GLY A 141 1.17 -18.91 -0.18
C GLY A 141 -0.34 -18.71 0.00
N LEU A 142 -0.89 -17.73 -0.71
CA LEU A 142 -2.32 -17.49 -0.85
C LEU A 142 -2.64 -17.17 -2.31
N GLY A 143 -3.47 -18.01 -2.94
CA GLY A 143 -3.79 -17.89 -4.36
C GLY A 143 -5.29 -18.00 -4.67
N GLY A 144 -5.70 -17.43 -5.79
CA GLY A 144 -7.06 -17.52 -6.33
C GLY A 144 -7.18 -16.83 -7.67
N MET A 145 -7.83 -17.43 -8.66
CA MET A 145 -7.92 -16.86 -10.01
C MET A 145 -9.25 -17.13 -10.68
N ASP A 146 -9.68 -16.21 -11.55
CA ASP A 146 -10.91 -16.32 -12.34
C ASP A 146 -12.19 -16.41 -11.49
N LEU A 147 -12.30 -15.58 -10.44
CA LEU A 147 -13.41 -15.55 -9.47
C LEU A 147 -14.10 -14.18 -9.43
N GLU A 148 -15.10 -13.99 -8.56
CA GLU A 148 -15.79 -12.72 -8.36
C GLU A 148 -16.06 -12.39 -6.87
N ASN A 149 -15.99 -11.10 -6.51
CA ASN A 149 -16.29 -10.54 -5.18
C ASN A 149 -15.36 -11.10 -4.10
N ILE A 150 -14.13 -10.60 -4.05
CA ILE A 150 -13.13 -11.06 -3.09
C ILE A 150 -12.50 -9.86 -2.40
N ILE A 151 -12.34 -9.96 -1.08
CA ILE A 151 -11.51 -9.03 -0.30
C ILE A 151 -10.56 -9.80 0.62
N ILE A 152 -9.27 -9.49 0.48
CA ILE A 152 -8.19 -9.95 1.35
C ILE A 152 -7.69 -8.71 2.09
N ASP A 153 -7.75 -8.72 3.41
CA ASP A 153 -7.45 -7.55 4.25
C ASP A 153 -6.56 -7.96 5.43
N HIS A 154 -5.47 -7.23 5.69
CA HIS A 154 -4.63 -7.48 6.87
C HIS A 154 -4.10 -8.93 6.98
N CYS A 155 -3.82 -9.59 5.85
CA CYS A 155 -3.18 -10.91 5.85
C CYS A 155 -1.66 -10.78 5.68
N SER A 156 -0.91 -11.69 6.31
CA SER A 156 0.55 -11.81 6.10
C SER A 156 0.86 -13.09 5.35
N VAL A 157 1.59 -13.00 4.24
CA VAL A 157 1.88 -14.14 3.37
C VAL A 157 3.38 -14.25 3.16
N SER A 158 3.95 -15.41 3.46
CA SER A 158 5.39 -15.64 3.34
C SER A 158 5.71 -17.05 2.87
N TRP A 159 6.94 -17.19 2.36
CA TRP A 159 7.58 -18.47 2.06
C TRP A 159 6.86 -19.32 1.02
N SER A 160 6.50 -18.73 -0.12
CA SER A 160 5.95 -19.48 -1.26
C SER A 160 7.00 -20.23 -2.08
N ILE A 161 6.57 -21.28 -2.78
CA ILE A 161 7.38 -22.02 -3.74
C ILE A 161 7.22 -21.42 -5.15
N ASP A 162 5.99 -21.02 -5.53
CA ASP A 162 5.72 -20.21 -6.72
C ASP A 162 5.54 -18.73 -6.31
N GLU A 163 4.33 -18.30 -5.90
CA GLU A 163 4.04 -16.90 -5.57
C GLU A 163 3.45 -16.71 -4.15
N CYS A 164 3.81 -15.61 -3.48
CA CYS A 164 3.27 -15.35 -2.14
C CYS A 164 1.79 -15.00 -2.21
N LEU A 165 1.42 -13.92 -2.90
CA LEU A 165 0.05 -13.38 -2.89
C LEU A 165 -0.46 -13.14 -4.33
N SER A 166 -1.06 -14.20 -4.89
CA SER A 166 -1.58 -14.25 -6.27
C SER A 166 -3.10 -14.49 -6.28
N VAL A 167 -3.86 -13.50 -5.79
CA VAL A 167 -5.32 -13.46 -5.96
C VAL A 167 -5.60 -12.47 -7.08
N TYR A 168 -6.00 -12.94 -8.27
CA TYR A 168 -6.01 -12.08 -9.46
C TYR A 168 -6.92 -12.58 -10.59
N GLY A 169 -7.01 -11.79 -11.68
CA GLY A 169 -7.83 -12.11 -12.86
C GLY A 169 -9.29 -12.37 -12.51
N SER A 170 -9.74 -11.74 -11.43
CA SER A 170 -11.06 -11.87 -10.84
C SER A 170 -11.82 -10.55 -11.04
N LYS A 171 -13.13 -10.58 -10.84
CA LYS A 171 -13.99 -9.40 -10.91
C LYS A 171 -14.34 -8.90 -9.52
N ASN A 172 -14.35 -7.58 -9.32
CA ASN A 172 -14.61 -6.96 -8.01
C ASN A 172 -13.67 -7.50 -6.90
N LEU A 173 -12.38 -7.27 -7.07
CA LEU A 173 -11.34 -7.75 -6.16
C LEU A 173 -10.71 -6.59 -5.38
N THR A 174 -10.46 -6.77 -4.10
CA THR A 174 -9.56 -5.90 -3.32
C THR A 174 -8.55 -6.74 -2.55
N VAL A 175 -7.28 -6.36 -2.61
CA VAL A 175 -6.23 -6.78 -1.67
C VAL A 175 -5.71 -5.52 -0.98
N GLN A 176 -5.96 -5.41 0.32
CA GLN A 176 -5.64 -4.22 1.09
C GLN A 176 -4.87 -4.55 2.37
N TRP A 177 -3.96 -3.66 2.77
CA TRP A 177 -3.27 -3.76 4.07
C TRP A 177 -2.57 -5.10 4.32
N CYS A 178 -2.13 -5.82 3.28
CA CYS A 178 -1.47 -7.12 3.42
C CYS A 178 0.06 -6.98 3.40
N ILE A 179 0.75 -7.93 4.03
CA ILE A 179 2.19 -8.14 3.84
C ILE A 179 2.37 -9.37 2.95
N ALA A 180 3.13 -9.25 1.87
CA ALA A 180 3.66 -10.36 1.09
C ALA A 180 5.20 -10.28 1.16
N SER A 181 5.85 -11.34 1.64
CA SER A 181 7.29 -11.28 1.86
C SER A 181 8.03 -12.60 1.71
N GLN A 182 9.32 -12.52 1.34
CA GLN A 182 10.25 -13.66 1.42
C GLN A 182 9.75 -14.93 0.72
N SER A 183 9.44 -14.82 -0.57
CA SER A 183 9.28 -16.01 -1.43
C SER A 183 10.58 -16.83 -1.50
N LEU A 184 10.50 -18.15 -1.66
CA LEU A 184 11.65 -19.05 -1.54
C LEU A 184 12.31 -19.38 -2.88
N ARG A 185 13.47 -18.78 -3.16
CA ARG A 185 14.12 -18.78 -4.48
C ARG A 185 14.59 -20.14 -5.01
N GLU A 186 15.18 -20.96 -4.15
CA GLU A 186 15.76 -22.28 -4.47
C GLU A 186 15.07 -23.40 -3.67
N ALA A 187 13.73 -23.33 -3.61
CA ALA A 187 12.88 -24.25 -2.85
C ALA A 187 12.63 -25.62 -3.51
N GLY A 188 12.91 -25.77 -4.81
CA GLY A 188 12.70 -27.04 -5.54
C GLY A 188 11.57 -27.03 -6.58
N HIS A 189 11.07 -25.85 -6.96
CA HIS A 189 10.07 -25.68 -8.00
C HIS A 189 10.51 -26.31 -9.36
N SER A 190 9.60 -26.98 -10.06
CA SER A 190 9.85 -27.78 -11.27
C SER A 190 10.43 -26.99 -12.44
N LYS A 191 10.05 -25.70 -12.53
CA LYS A 191 10.60 -24.73 -13.49
C LYS A 191 11.97 -24.15 -13.09
N GLY A 192 12.58 -24.62 -12.01
CA GLY A 192 13.85 -24.12 -11.47
C GLY A 192 13.65 -22.97 -10.48
N ARG A 193 14.59 -22.02 -10.45
CA ARG A 193 14.56 -20.85 -9.56
C ARG A 193 13.24 -20.10 -9.68
N HIS A 194 12.48 -20.02 -8.61
CA HIS A 194 11.19 -19.34 -8.50
C HIS A 194 11.12 -18.70 -7.13
N GLY A 195 10.62 -17.46 -7.04
CA GLY A 195 10.61 -16.69 -5.81
C GLY A 195 9.86 -15.39 -6.03
N TYR A 196 8.54 -15.48 -6.13
CA TYR A 196 7.74 -14.38 -6.64
C TYR A 196 6.79 -13.77 -5.60
N GLY A 197 6.61 -12.46 -5.67
CA GLY A 197 5.69 -11.73 -4.80
C GLY A 197 4.23 -11.99 -5.11
N GLY A 198 3.80 -11.71 -6.34
CA GLY A 198 2.44 -12.02 -6.78
C GLY A 198 2.12 -11.58 -8.22
N ASN A 199 1.10 -12.20 -8.81
CA ASN A 199 0.42 -11.73 -10.01
C ASN A 199 -0.78 -10.89 -9.62
N TRP A 200 -0.89 -9.65 -10.11
CA TRP A 200 -1.99 -8.73 -9.83
C TRP A 200 -2.69 -8.30 -11.13
N GLY A 201 -4.02 -8.31 -11.13
CA GLY A 201 -4.87 -7.96 -12.27
C GLY A 201 -6.34 -8.33 -12.01
N GLY A 202 -7.26 -7.90 -12.88
CA GLY A 202 -8.68 -8.23 -12.82
C GLY A 202 -9.63 -7.20 -13.44
N SER A 203 -10.90 -7.60 -13.55
CA SER A 203 -12.02 -6.76 -13.98
C SER A 203 -12.56 -5.95 -12.81
N GLY A 204 -11.94 -4.80 -12.57
CA GLY A 204 -12.12 -4.06 -11.33
C GLY A 204 -11.38 -4.75 -10.20
N ALA A 205 -10.09 -4.45 -10.07
CA ALA A 205 -9.24 -4.96 -9.01
C ALA A 205 -8.47 -3.82 -8.33
N SER A 206 -8.47 -3.78 -7.00
CA SER A 206 -7.73 -2.79 -6.20
C SER A 206 -6.64 -3.47 -5.38
N TYR A 207 -5.44 -2.93 -5.41
CA TYR A 207 -4.31 -3.35 -4.59
C TYR A 207 -3.75 -2.11 -3.89
N HIS A 208 -4.03 -1.94 -2.60
CA HIS A 208 -3.57 -0.74 -1.89
C HIS A 208 -3.07 -0.98 -0.48
N HIS A 209 -2.13 -0.14 -0.06
CA HIS A 209 -1.54 -0.19 1.29
C HIS A 209 -0.92 -1.56 1.63
N ASN A 210 -0.43 -2.29 0.63
CA ASN A 210 0.25 -3.55 0.86
C ASN A 210 1.77 -3.34 0.95
N LEU A 211 2.45 -4.15 1.76
CA LEU A 211 3.90 -4.28 1.75
C LEU A 211 4.29 -5.50 0.93
N ILE A 212 5.13 -5.32 -0.10
CA ILE A 212 5.72 -6.40 -0.88
C ILE A 212 7.24 -6.35 -0.75
N ALA A 213 7.83 -7.32 -0.05
CA ALA A 213 9.21 -7.22 0.44
C ALA A 213 10.03 -8.49 0.19
N HIS A 214 11.28 -8.31 -0.24
CA HIS A 214 12.26 -9.41 -0.33
C HIS A 214 11.84 -10.56 -1.25
N HIS A 215 11.47 -10.23 -2.50
CA HIS A 215 11.17 -11.22 -3.53
C HIS A 215 12.20 -11.23 -4.65
N ASP A 216 12.41 -12.39 -5.26
CA ASP A 216 13.28 -12.50 -6.43
C ASP A 216 12.66 -11.75 -7.61
N SER A 217 11.34 -11.79 -7.83
CA SER A 217 10.68 -10.99 -8.86
C SER A 217 9.17 -10.86 -8.60
N ARG A 218 8.43 -10.30 -9.56
CA ARG A 218 6.96 -10.12 -9.52
C ARG A 218 6.52 -9.35 -8.28
N THR A 219 6.98 -8.10 -8.17
CA THR A 219 6.64 -7.20 -7.06
C THR A 219 5.85 -5.96 -7.52
N PRO A 220 4.62 -6.12 -8.06
CA PRO A 220 3.96 -7.35 -8.55
C PRO A 220 4.22 -7.60 -10.06
N ARG A 221 3.92 -8.79 -10.58
CA ARG A 221 3.66 -8.93 -12.03
C ARG A 221 2.24 -8.44 -12.31
N LEU A 222 2.09 -7.49 -13.22
CA LEU A 222 0.80 -7.06 -13.75
C LEU A 222 0.35 -8.08 -14.80
N GLY A 223 -0.63 -8.90 -14.44
CA GLY A 223 -0.90 -10.15 -15.12
C GLY A 223 -2.37 -10.35 -15.39
N PRO A 224 -2.86 -10.06 -16.60
CA PRO A 224 -4.25 -10.36 -16.96
C PRO A 224 -4.51 -11.87 -17.03
N ARG A 225 -5.77 -12.29 -16.89
CA ARG A 225 -6.23 -13.68 -17.16
C ARG A 225 -7.04 -13.74 -18.46
N PRO A 226 -7.19 -14.91 -19.11
CA PRO A 226 -8.01 -15.00 -20.32
C PRO A 226 -9.45 -14.55 -20.11
N SER A 227 -9.99 -14.79 -18.91
CA SER A 227 -11.34 -14.41 -18.45
C SER A 227 -11.54 -12.89 -18.35
N THR A 228 -10.47 -12.14 -18.09
CA THR A 228 -10.49 -10.71 -17.77
C THR A 228 -9.75 -9.85 -18.78
N GLN A 229 -8.96 -10.43 -19.70
CA GLN A 229 -8.04 -9.74 -20.64
C GLN A 229 -8.66 -8.61 -21.48
N THR A 230 -9.98 -8.56 -21.65
CA THR A 230 -10.68 -7.51 -22.41
C THR A 230 -11.33 -6.44 -21.53
N ASP A 231 -11.29 -6.63 -20.21
CA ASP A 231 -11.76 -5.72 -19.18
C ASP A 231 -10.83 -5.79 -17.97
N GLU A 232 -9.60 -5.32 -18.15
CA GLU A 232 -8.59 -5.20 -17.09
C GLU A 232 -8.58 -3.76 -16.58
N ARG A 233 -9.19 -3.53 -15.42
CA ARG A 233 -9.27 -2.22 -14.75
C ARG A 233 -8.68 -2.37 -13.36
N MET A 234 -7.41 -2.04 -13.23
CA MET A 234 -6.67 -2.26 -11.99
C MET A 234 -6.24 -0.93 -11.35
N ASP A 235 -6.48 -0.81 -10.05
CA ASP A 235 -6.06 0.33 -9.25
C ASP A 235 -4.99 -0.10 -8.23
N MET A 236 -3.73 0.25 -8.48
CA MET A 236 -2.59 -0.04 -7.62
C MET A 236 -2.11 1.26 -6.96
N ARG A 237 -2.38 1.45 -5.66
CA ARG A 237 -2.01 2.69 -4.98
C ARG A 237 -1.47 2.52 -3.57
N ASN A 238 -0.60 3.43 -3.14
CA ASN A 238 -0.10 3.49 -1.76
C ASN A 238 0.52 2.17 -1.24
N ASN A 239 1.06 1.33 -2.13
CA ASN A 239 1.79 0.12 -1.72
C ASN A 239 3.26 0.46 -1.44
N VAL A 240 3.90 -0.30 -0.55
CA VAL A 240 5.34 -0.24 -0.27
C VAL A 240 6.03 -1.42 -0.93
N ILE A 241 7.01 -1.15 -1.78
CA ILE A 241 7.72 -2.15 -2.58
C ILE A 241 9.20 -2.12 -2.18
N TYR A 242 9.68 -3.20 -1.56
CA TYR A 242 11.00 -3.23 -0.93
C TYR A 242 11.87 -4.42 -1.38
N ASN A 243 13.15 -4.15 -1.67
CA ASN A 243 14.20 -5.15 -1.87
C ASN A 243 13.88 -6.27 -2.87
N TRP A 244 13.50 -5.92 -4.10
CA TRP A 244 13.38 -6.89 -5.20
C TRP A 244 14.73 -7.16 -5.86
N HIS A 245 14.97 -8.40 -6.31
CA HIS A 245 16.21 -8.73 -7.03
C HIS A 245 16.07 -8.62 -8.55
N GLY A 246 15.02 -9.20 -9.11
CA GLY A 246 14.81 -9.46 -10.53
C GLY A 246 14.01 -8.37 -11.24
N GLU A 247 12.93 -8.75 -11.92
CA GLU A 247 12.19 -7.81 -12.77
C GLU A 247 11.32 -6.82 -11.98
N GLY A 248 11.18 -6.98 -10.66
CA GLY A 248 10.35 -6.07 -9.85
C GLY A 248 8.91 -6.07 -10.36
N CYS A 249 8.36 -4.88 -10.64
CA CYS A 249 7.06 -4.75 -11.31
C CYS A 249 7.17 -4.76 -12.84
N TYR A 250 6.40 -5.61 -13.51
CA TYR A 250 6.39 -5.75 -14.98
C TYR A 250 5.11 -6.40 -15.51
N GLY A 251 4.90 -6.36 -16.82
CA GLY A 251 3.75 -6.97 -17.50
C GLY A 251 2.75 -5.91 -17.96
N GLY A 252 1.45 -6.14 -17.73
CA GLY A 252 0.42 -5.16 -18.03
C GLY A 252 -0.11 -5.25 -19.46
N GLU A 253 0.02 -6.42 -20.09
CA GLU A 253 -0.36 -6.63 -21.48
C GLU A 253 -1.87 -6.36 -21.70
N ALA A 254 -2.20 -5.31 -22.45
CA ALA A 254 -3.57 -4.86 -22.72
C ALA A 254 -4.40 -4.45 -21.48
N MET A 255 -3.75 -4.19 -20.34
CA MET A 255 -4.42 -3.75 -19.12
C MET A 255 -4.70 -2.24 -19.13
N ASN A 256 -5.65 -1.77 -18.31
CA ASN A 256 -5.81 -0.36 -17.95
C ASN A 256 -5.52 -0.21 -16.45
N VAL A 257 -4.51 0.57 -16.08
CA VAL A 257 -3.93 0.52 -14.73
C VAL A 257 -3.66 1.91 -14.15
N ASN A 258 -4.10 2.16 -12.92
CA ASN A 258 -3.56 3.23 -12.09
C ASN A 258 -2.36 2.71 -11.28
N ILE A 259 -1.26 3.46 -11.27
CA ILE A 259 -0.10 3.26 -10.37
C ILE A 259 0.12 4.58 -9.63
N VAL A 260 -0.43 4.71 -8.42
CA VAL A 260 -0.55 6.01 -7.73
C VAL A 260 0.08 5.98 -6.34
N ASN A 261 0.94 6.93 -6.03
CA ASN A 261 1.48 7.16 -4.68
C ASN A 261 2.07 5.91 -4.00
N ASN A 262 2.65 4.98 -4.77
CA ASN A 262 3.37 3.84 -4.23
C ASN A 262 4.80 4.27 -3.83
N TYR A 263 5.33 3.64 -2.78
CA TYR A 263 6.66 3.90 -2.27
C TYR A 263 7.62 2.77 -2.67
N TYR A 264 8.59 3.09 -3.53
CA TYR A 264 9.58 2.15 -4.04
C TYR A 264 10.91 2.34 -3.30
N LYS A 265 11.39 1.29 -2.65
CA LYS A 265 12.66 1.30 -1.91
C LYS A 265 13.56 0.15 -2.40
N PRO A 266 14.51 0.43 -3.30
CA PRO A 266 15.57 -0.52 -3.61
C PRO A 266 16.31 -0.93 -2.33
N GLY A 267 16.60 -2.22 -2.18
CA GLY A 267 17.30 -2.75 -1.02
C GLY A 267 18.61 -3.45 -1.38
N PRO A 268 19.26 -4.11 -0.42
CA PRO A 268 20.50 -4.87 -0.63
C PRO A 268 20.52 -5.86 -1.81
N ALA A 269 19.39 -6.44 -2.21
CA ALA A 269 19.27 -7.33 -3.37
C ALA A 269 19.07 -6.60 -4.70
N THR A 270 18.65 -5.34 -4.68
CA THR A 270 18.27 -4.58 -5.87
C THR A 270 19.51 -4.01 -6.56
N ASP A 271 20.14 -4.81 -7.39
CA ASP A 271 21.36 -4.46 -8.12
C ASP A 271 21.09 -3.74 -9.45
N GLY A 272 22.00 -2.86 -9.86
CA GLY A 272 21.95 -2.20 -11.16
C GLY A 272 20.94 -1.05 -11.26
N THR A 273 21.36 0.04 -11.92
CA THR A 273 20.62 1.30 -11.98
C THR A 273 19.21 1.15 -12.57
N THR A 274 19.04 0.41 -13.67
CA THR A 274 17.74 0.23 -14.31
C THR A 274 16.74 -0.42 -13.36
N LYS A 275 17.13 -1.51 -12.67
CA LYS A 275 16.23 -2.21 -11.74
C LYS A 275 15.89 -1.34 -10.54
N GLN A 276 16.85 -0.58 -10.00
CA GLN A 276 16.61 0.35 -8.90
C GLN A 276 15.66 1.49 -9.26
N GLN A 277 15.59 1.88 -10.53
CA GLN A 277 14.73 2.97 -11.01
C GLN A 277 13.32 2.52 -11.37
N ARG A 278 13.02 1.23 -11.36
CA ARG A 278 11.80 0.68 -11.94
C ARG A 278 10.56 1.00 -11.12
N ILE A 279 9.58 1.63 -11.77
CA ILE A 279 8.18 1.66 -11.32
C ILE A 279 7.44 0.48 -11.94
N ALA A 280 7.49 0.34 -13.26
CA ALA A 280 6.97 -0.82 -13.98
C ALA A 280 7.64 -0.98 -15.35
N LYS A 281 7.84 -2.23 -15.79
CA LYS A 281 8.28 -2.57 -17.14
C LYS A 281 7.09 -3.11 -17.97
N ILE A 282 6.57 -2.29 -18.88
CA ILE A 282 5.36 -2.62 -19.65
C ILE A 282 5.67 -3.71 -20.69
N GLY A 283 4.79 -4.71 -20.76
CA GLY A 283 4.83 -5.82 -21.70
C GLY A 283 3.77 -5.73 -22.80
N ILE A 284 3.93 -6.58 -23.80
CA ILE A 284 2.97 -6.82 -24.89
C ILE A 284 2.83 -8.33 -25.10
N ARG A 285 1.66 -8.79 -25.54
CA ARG A 285 1.52 -10.17 -26.02
C ARG A 285 2.07 -10.28 -27.43
N THR A 286 3.13 -11.06 -27.59
CA THR A 286 3.77 -11.35 -28.88
C THR A 286 2.94 -12.36 -29.68
N THR A 287 3.30 -12.50 -30.96
CA THR A 287 2.73 -13.53 -31.84
C THR A 287 2.96 -14.91 -31.27
N ASP A 288 4.20 -15.22 -30.87
CA ASP A 288 4.56 -16.49 -30.23
C ASP A 288 3.74 -16.78 -28.98
N TYR A 289 3.38 -15.75 -28.18
CA TYR A 289 2.54 -15.93 -26.99
C TYR A 289 1.07 -16.20 -27.34
N CYS A 290 0.59 -15.66 -28.46
CA CYS A 290 -0.80 -15.77 -28.90
C CYS A 290 -1.05 -16.96 -29.84
N THR A 291 -0.02 -17.76 -30.15
CA THR A 291 -0.13 -18.92 -31.05
C THR A 291 0.33 -20.22 -30.40
N GLU A 292 -0.26 -21.33 -30.81
CA GLU A 292 0.20 -22.68 -30.50
C GLU A 292 1.39 -23.08 -31.38
N ASP A 293 2.03 -24.23 -31.08
CA ASP A 293 3.17 -24.77 -31.85
C ASP A 293 2.86 -25.00 -33.35
N ASP A 294 1.58 -25.21 -33.71
CA ASP A 294 1.13 -25.38 -35.09
C ASP A 294 0.79 -24.05 -35.80
N GLY A 295 0.97 -22.92 -35.11
CA GLY A 295 0.70 -21.57 -35.60
C GLY A 295 -0.78 -21.15 -35.53
N SER A 296 -1.66 -21.98 -34.95
CA SER A 296 -3.05 -21.59 -34.70
C SER A 296 -3.14 -20.61 -33.50
N TRP A 297 -4.16 -19.76 -33.50
CA TRP A 297 -4.39 -18.79 -32.43
C TRP A 297 -4.89 -19.46 -31.15
N ASN A 298 -4.34 -19.06 -30.00
CA ASN A 298 -4.82 -19.48 -28.68
C ASN A 298 -5.78 -18.42 -28.07
N GLU A 299 -6.21 -18.65 -26.83
CA GLU A 299 -7.19 -17.80 -26.12
C GLU A 299 -6.74 -16.36 -25.89
N TRP A 300 -5.46 -16.04 -26.06
CA TRP A 300 -4.89 -14.70 -25.90
C TRP A 300 -4.88 -13.86 -27.17
N GLN A 301 -5.30 -14.42 -28.32
CA GLN A 301 -5.45 -13.67 -29.57
C GLN A 301 -6.20 -12.33 -29.45
N PRO A 302 -7.29 -12.20 -28.65
CA PRO A 302 -8.06 -10.95 -28.58
C PRO A 302 -7.24 -9.72 -28.17
N THR A 303 -6.09 -9.93 -27.54
CA THR A 303 -5.19 -8.90 -27.02
C THR A 303 -3.79 -8.97 -27.62
N TRP A 304 -3.62 -9.70 -28.72
CA TRP A 304 -2.40 -9.74 -29.52
C TRP A 304 -1.95 -8.32 -29.90
N HIS A 305 -0.68 -8.03 -29.66
CA HIS A 305 -0.05 -6.73 -29.95
C HIS A 305 -0.75 -5.50 -29.35
N LYS A 306 -1.52 -5.67 -28.26
CA LYS A 306 -2.09 -4.54 -27.52
C LYS A 306 -1.22 -4.18 -26.32
N TRP A 307 -0.75 -2.94 -26.30
CA TRP A 307 -0.14 -2.33 -25.13
C TRP A 307 -1.20 -2.03 -24.07
N GLY A 308 -0.80 -2.08 -22.81
CA GLY A 308 -1.64 -1.55 -21.73
C GLY A 308 -1.64 -0.01 -21.72
N THR A 309 -2.64 0.57 -21.07
CA THR A 309 -2.73 2.01 -20.78
C THR A 309 -2.61 2.25 -19.29
N PHE A 310 -1.87 3.28 -18.89
CA PHE A 310 -1.47 3.51 -17.51
C PHE A 310 -1.62 4.97 -17.12
N TYR A 311 -2.19 5.23 -15.95
CA TYR A 311 -2.03 6.48 -15.24
C TYR A 311 -1.01 6.28 -14.13
N VAL A 312 0.13 6.97 -14.21
CA VAL A 312 1.25 6.83 -13.26
C VAL A 312 1.56 8.20 -12.67
N ASN A 313 1.31 8.38 -11.37
CA ASN A 313 1.48 9.67 -10.68
C ASN A 313 1.85 9.47 -9.20
N GLY A 314 2.65 10.40 -8.67
CA GLY A 314 2.99 10.54 -7.24
C GLY A 314 3.76 9.38 -6.62
N ASN A 315 4.26 8.42 -7.42
CA ASN A 315 5.10 7.35 -6.89
C ASN A 315 6.48 7.90 -6.54
N VAL A 316 6.99 7.48 -5.39
CA VAL A 316 8.25 7.98 -4.84
C VAL A 316 9.28 6.86 -4.79
N ASN A 317 10.52 7.20 -5.15
CA ASN A 317 11.71 6.38 -4.94
C ASN A 317 12.82 7.28 -4.39
N PRO A 318 13.02 7.34 -3.05
CA PRO A 318 13.97 8.29 -2.47
C PRO A 318 15.42 8.02 -2.84
N ALA A 319 15.75 6.77 -3.21
CA ALA A 319 17.07 6.40 -3.69
C ALA A 319 17.30 6.82 -5.16
N GLN A 320 16.24 7.15 -5.90
CA GLN A 320 16.26 7.57 -7.30
C GLN A 320 15.43 8.85 -7.49
N PRO A 321 15.95 10.03 -7.10
CA PRO A 321 15.21 11.30 -7.14
C PRO A 321 14.66 11.66 -8.52
N ASN A 322 15.35 11.25 -9.59
CA ASN A 322 14.90 11.43 -10.96
C ASN A 322 13.62 10.64 -11.27
N VAL A 323 13.46 9.43 -10.71
CA VAL A 323 12.22 8.65 -10.83
C VAL A 323 11.09 9.32 -10.07
N THR A 324 11.37 9.81 -8.85
CA THR A 324 10.40 10.57 -8.06
C THR A 324 9.91 11.82 -8.80
N GLN A 325 10.83 12.55 -9.46
CA GLN A 325 10.50 13.75 -10.23
C GLN A 325 9.77 13.43 -11.55
N ASP A 326 10.13 12.34 -12.22
CA ASP A 326 9.56 11.92 -13.50
C ASP A 326 9.42 10.39 -13.55
N ASN A 327 8.27 9.93 -13.07
CA ASN A 327 7.88 8.53 -13.06
C ASN A 327 7.90 7.91 -14.47
N TRP A 328 7.49 8.68 -15.49
CA TRP A 328 7.31 8.17 -16.85
C TRP A 328 8.63 7.94 -17.56
N THR A 329 9.51 8.93 -17.60
CA THR A 329 10.77 8.80 -18.32
C THR A 329 11.66 7.74 -17.69
N TYR A 330 11.90 7.84 -16.38
CA TYR A 330 12.89 6.98 -15.70
C TYR A 330 12.27 5.68 -15.19
N GLY A 331 11.06 5.74 -14.64
CA GLY A 331 10.40 4.59 -14.01
C GLY A 331 9.63 3.68 -14.96
N ILE A 332 9.29 4.15 -16.16
CA ILE A 332 8.54 3.40 -17.18
C ILE A 332 9.35 3.28 -18.48
N TYR A 333 9.50 4.35 -19.26
CA TYR A 333 10.01 4.27 -20.64
C TYR A 333 11.47 3.79 -20.75
N ASN A 334 12.31 4.08 -19.76
CA ASN A 334 13.70 3.60 -19.72
C ASN A 334 13.83 2.14 -19.23
N GLN A 335 12.72 1.45 -18.95
CA GLN A 335 12.73 0.09 -18.40
C GLN A 335 12.66 -1.00 -19.48
N PHE A 336 12.46 -0.62 -20.75
CA PHE A 336 12.35 -1.53 -21.88
C PHE A 336 12.78 -0.87 -23.19
N ASP A 337 13.37 -1.68 -24.08
CA ASP A 337 13.85 -1.26 -25.40
C ASP A 337 13.13 -2.05 -26.49
N ASN A 338 13.02 -1.49 -27.69
CA ASN A 338 12.44 -2.21 -28.82
C ASN A 338 13.33 -3.40 -29.21
N ASN A 339 12.79 -4.61 -29.16
CA ASN A 339 13.52 -5.82 -29.49
C ASN A 339 12.56 -6.96 -29.88
N SER A 340 13.12 -8.10 -30.29
CA SER A 340 12.34 -9.26 -30.74
C SER A 340 11.43 -9.86 -29.68
N LYS A 341 11.69 -9.66 -28.38
CA LYS A 341 10.79 -10.11 -27.30
C LYS A 341 9.52 -9.27 -27.20
N LEU A 342 9.45 -8.17 -27.95
CA LEU A 342 8.27 -7.30 -28.10
C LEU A 342 7.76 -7.31 -29.54
N ASP A 343 8.14 -8.31 -30.35
CA ASP A 343 7.90 -8.36 -31.81
C ASP A 343 8.36 -7.10 -32.58
N ASN A 344 9.31 -6.36 -32.01
CA ASN A 344 9.76 -5.06 -32.49
C ASN A 344 8.65 -3.99 -32.59
N MET A 345 7.58 -4.11 -31.80
CA MET A 345 6.36 -3.27 -31.84
C MET A 345 6.45 -1.97 -31.02
N LEU A 346 7.59 -1.66 -30.41
CA LEU A 346 7.73 -0.42 -29.65
C LEU A 346 8.12 0.75 -30.56
N THR A 347 7.20 1.72 -30.69
CA THR A 347 7.42 3.01 -31.38
C THR A 347 7.19 4.18 -30.41
N ASP A 348 7.51 5.40 -30.83
CA ASP A 348 7.22 6.60 -30.03
C ASP A 348 5.70 6.80 -29.88
N GLU A 349 4.92 6.54 -30.92
CA GLU A 349 3.45 6.57 -30.85
C GLU A 349 2.91 5.54 -29.85
N ALA A 350 3.46 4.32 -29.84
CA ALA A 350 3.07 3.31 -28.87
C ALA A 350 3.36 3.77 -27.43
N LYS A 351 4.48 4.46 -27.19
CA LYS A 351 4.80 5.03 -25.86
C LYS A 351 3.81 6.12 -25.46
N GLU A 352 3.40 6.97 -26.40
CA GLU A 352 2.38 8.01 -26.15
C GLU A 352 1.02 7.37 -25.83
N GLU A 353 0.60 6.34 -26.57
CA GLU A 353 -0.67 5.63 -26.37
C GLU A 353 -0.73 4.85 -25.03
N MET A 354 0.41 4.47 -24.46
CA MET A 354 0.47 3.84 -23.13
C MET A 354 0.07 4.80 -22.00
N ARG A 355 0.20 6.11 -22.18
CA ARG A 355 0.02 7.11 -21.12
C ARG A 355 -1.40 7.65 -21.09
N LEU A 356 -2.02 7.57 -19.92
CA LEU A 356 -3.27 8.24 -19.60
C LEU A 356 -2.98 9.56 -18.88
N ASP A 357 -3.70 10.61 -19.26
CA ASP A 357 -3.61 11.93 -18.64
C ASP A 357 -4.42 12.04 -17.34
N ALA A 358 -5.35 11.12 -17.09
CA ALA A 358 -6.19 11.06 -15.90
C ALA A 358 -6.35 9.61 -15.41
N PRO A 359 -6.63 9.37 -14.13
CA PRO A 359 -6.85 8.04 -13.60
C PRO A 359 -7.97 7.31 -14.35
N ILE A 360 -7.83 5.99 -14.50
CA ILE A 360 -8.97 5.14 -14.84
C ILE A 360 -10.00 5.24 -13.73
N THR A 361 -11.28 5.00 -14.06
CA THR A 361 -12.34 5.00 -13.06
C THR A 361 -12.11 3.90 -12.00
N PHE A 362 -11.87 4.31 -10.76
CA PHE A 362 -11.78 3.46 -9.58
C PHE A 362 -12.92 3.79 -8.59
N THR A 363 -13.00 3.10 -7.47
CA THR A 363 -14.02 3.34 -6.42
C THR A 363 -13.33 3.75 -5.12
N ASN A 364 -14.11 4.07 -4.08
CA ASN A 364 -13.63 4.58 -2.79
C ASN A 364 -12.34 3.88 -2.30
N VAL A 365 -11.23 4.61 -2.30
CA VAL A 365 -9.97 4.23 -1.66
C VAL A 365 -9.39 5.47 -0.97
N THR A 366 -9.08 5.34 0.32
CA THR A 366 -8.36 6.35 1.07
C THR A 366 -6.95 6.44 0.51
N THR A 367 -6.56 7.63 0.06
CA THR A 367 -5.30 7.86 -0.64
C THR A 367 -4.43 8.80 0.19
N HIS A 368 -3.18 8.39 0.40
CA HIS A 368 -2.16 9.15 1.11
C HIS A 368 -1.09 9.64 0.14
N SER A 369 -0.20 10.55 0.58
CA SER A 369 1.11 10.71 -0.07
C SER A 369 1.87 9.36 -0.03
N ALA A 370 2.88 9.18 -0.89
CA ALA A 370 3.65 7.93 -0.88
C ALA A 370 4.44 7.76 0.43
N GLU A 371 4.92 8.85 1.00
CA GLU A 371 5.64 8.88 2.27
C GLU A 371 4.73 8.57 3.46
N ASP A 372 3.52 9.15 3.51
CA ASP A 372 2.58 8.83 4.58
C ASP A 372 2.09 7.38 4.45
N ALA A 373 1.81 6.93 3.22
CA ALA A 373 1.51 5.53 2.95
C ALA A 373 2.62 4.59 3.43
N TYR A 374 3.89 4.98 3.26
CA TYR A 374 5.01 4.19 3.76
C TYR A 374 4.95 3.98 5.28
N GLU A 375 4.75 5.05 6.05
CA GLU A 375 4.65 4.94 7.50
C GLU A 375 3.43 4.13 7.93
N ARG A 376 2.25 4.41 7.34
CA ARG A 376 1.01 3.70 7.65
C ARG A 376 1.11 2.21 7.32
N VAL A 377 1.66 1.85 6.16
CA VAL A 377 1.81 0.43 5.76
C VAL A 377 2.74 -0.31 6.72
N LEU A 378 3.87 0.31 7.09
CA LEU A 378 4.78 -0.31 8.04
C LEU A 378 4.17 -0.44 9.45
N GLU A 379 3.22 0.38 9.82
CA GLU A 379 2.55 0.31 11.12
C GLU A 379 1.36 -0.66 11.12
N TYR A 380 0.52 -0.63 10.09
CA TYR A 380 -0.80 -1.27 10.11
C TYR A 380 -0.96 -2.47 9.18
N ALA A 381 -0.11 -2.70 8.18
CA ALA A 381 -0.30 -3.82 7.26
C ALA A 381 0.03 -5.20 7.87
N GLY A 382 -0.48 -6.26 7.25
CA GLY A 382 -0.32 -7.65 7.68
C GLY A 382 -1.31 -8.01 8.78
N ALA A 383 -1.10 -9.14 9.45
CA ALA A 383 -1.88 -9.56 10.61
C ALA A 383 -1.50 -8.70 11.83
N SER A 384 -1.81 -7.41 11.74
CA SER A 384 -1.32 -6.31 12.59
C SER A 384 -2.03 -6.20 13.92
N LEU A 385 -3.17 -6.88 14.09
CA LEU A 385 -3.78 -7.03 15.42
C LEU A 385 -2.77 -7.61 16.42
N ARG A 386 -1.95 -8.57 15.99
CA ARG A 386 -0.88 -9.18 16.79
C ARG A 386 0.25 -9.70 15.91
N ARG A 387 1.12 -8.84 15.36
CA ARG A 387 2.22 -9.29 14.49
C ARG A 387 3.11 -10.32 15.18
N ASP A 388 3.55 -11.31 14.41
CA ASP A 388 4.59 -12.23 14.85
C ASP A 388 5.99 -11.66 14.53
N TRP A 389 7.04 -12.32 15.01
CA TRP A 389 8.40 -11.84 14.84
C TRP A 389 8.87 -11.79 13.37
N VAL A 390 8.22 -12.53 12.46
CA VAL A 390 8.60 -12.47 11.04
C VAL A 390 8.05 -11.20 10.42
N ASP A 391 6.78 -10.86 10.66
CA ASP A 391 6.21 -9.60 10.15
C ASP A 391 7.00 -8.39 10.70
N GLU A 392 7.37 -8.43 11.98
CA GLU A 392 8.23 -7.41 12.60
C GLU A 392 9.63 -7.34 11.95
N LEU A 393 10.24 -8.49 11.64
CA LEU A 393 11.52 -8.53 10.92
C LEU A 393 11.41 -7.85 9.56
N ILE A 394 10.35 -8.13 8.80
CA ILE A 394 10.14 -7.56 7.46
C ILE A 394 9.89 -6.06 7.53
N VAL A 395 9.09 -5.60 8.49
CA VAL A 395 8.85 -4.17 8.72
C VAL A 395 10.14 -3.48 9.13
N ASN A 396 10.93 -4.08 10.03
CA ASN A 396 12.21 -3.53 10.47
C ASN A 396 13.24 -3.47 9.33
N ASP A 397 13.37 -4.52 8.52
CA ASP A 397 14.23 -4.54 7.34
C ASP A 397 13.82 -3.45 6.34
N THR A 398 12.51 -3.33 6.09
CA THR A 398 11.96 -2.31 5.19
C THR A 398 12.20 -0.89 5.72
N ARG A 399 12.04 -0.68 7.04
CA ARG A 399 12.29 0.62 7.70
C ARG A 399 13.75 1.03 7.57
N ASN A 400 14.66 0.11 7.89
CA ASN A 400 16.10 0.38 7.97
C ASN A 400 16.85 0.20 6.65
N GLY A 401 16.20 -0.26 5.58
CA GLY A 401 16.88 -0.56 4.32
C GLY A 401 17.85 -1.73 4.46
N GLN A 402 17.49 -2.72 5.29
CA GLN A 402 18.31 -3.87 5.62
C GLN A 402 17.75 -5.17 5.01
N ALA A 403 18.56 -6.22 5.09
CA ALA A 403 18.17 -7.57 4.78
C ALA A 403 18.81 -8.48 5.83
N THR A 404 18.04 -8.80 6.88
CA THR A 404 18.53 -9.53 8.05
C THR A 404 18.96 -10.95 7.70
N CYS A 405 18.26 -11.59 6.77
CA CYS A 405 18.53 -12.96 6.34
C CYS A 405 18.98 -13.01 4.89
N THR A 406 19.79 -14.00 4.51
CA THR A 406 20.27 -14.21 3.13
C THR A 406 20.07 -15.66 2.71
N GLY A 407 19.68 -15.90 1.45
CA GLY A 407 19.56 -17.26 0.93
C GLY A 407 20.87 -18.05 1.03
N THR A 408 20.84 -19.21 1.68
CA THR A 408 22.05 -20.02 1.93
C THR A 408 22.66 -20.64 0.67
N LYS A 409 21.88 -20.83 -0.40
CA LYS A 409 22.34 -21.35 -1.69
C LYS A 409 22.58 -20.22 -2.70
N SER A 410 21.68 -19.23 -2.74
CA SER A 410 21.69 -18.15 -3.71
C SER A 410 22.61 -17.01 -3.33
N ASN A 411 22.83 -16.79 -2.02
CA ASN A 411 23.64 -15.70 -1.45
C ASN A 411 23.19 -14.31 -1.92
N ILE A 412 21.87 -14.09 -1.98
CA ILE A 412 21.26 -12.80 -2.33
C ILE A 412 20.59 -12.23 -1.06
N PRO A 413 21.01 -11.05 -0.57
CA PRO A 413 20.48 -10.49 0.69
C PRO A 413 18.96 -10.29 0.69
N GLY A 414 18.28 -10.91 1.65
CA GLY A 414 16.83 -10.86 1.82
C GLY A 414 16.08 -11.88 0.97
N ILE A 415 16.69 -12.37 -0.12
CA ILE A 415 16.06 -13.39 -0.97
C ILE A 415 16.47 -14.76 -0.46
N ILE A 416 15.60 -15.35 0.35
CA ILE A 416 15.85 -16.63 1.01
C ILE A 416 15.56 -17.81 0.07
N ASP A 417 16.18 -18.95 0.36
CA ASP A 417 16.01 -20.21 -0.38
C ASP A 417 15.12 -21.21 0.38
N SER A 418 15.02 -21.04 1.70
CA SER A 418 14.20 -21.83 2.61
C SER A 418 13.75 -20.94 3.77
N GLN A 419 12.59 -21.23 4.37
CA GLN A 419 12.19 -20.60 5.63
C GLN A 419 13.24 -20.79 6.73
N ASP A 420 14.04 -21.86 6.66
CA ASP A 420 15.10 -22.14 7.64
C ASP A 420 16.28 -21.14 7.57
N ASP A 421 16.40 -20.38 6.47
CA ASP A 421 17.40 -19.30 6.37
C ASP A 421 17.15 -18.20 7.41
N LEU A 422 15.93 -18.09 7.95
CA LEU A 422 15.59 -17.13 9.01
C LEU A 422 16.29 -17.45 10.34
N LYS A 423 16.88 -18.65 10.51
CA LYS A 423 17.70 -18.96 11.68
C LYS A 423 18.85 -17.95 11.84
N GLN A 424 19.30 -17.32 10.75
CA GLN A 424 20.33 -16.27 10.74
C GLN A 424 19.96 -15.04 11.58
N ALA A 425 18.66 -14.78 11.80
CA ALA A 425 18.20 -13.68 12.65
C ALA A 425 18.39 -13.97 14.15
N PHE A 426 18.75 -15.20 14.54
CA PHE A 426 18.82 -15.64 15.93
C PHE A 426 20.20 -16.23 16.25
N THR A 427 21.05 -15.45 16.92
CA THR A 427 22.42 -15.88 17.27
C THR A 427 22.47 -17.07 18.24
N ASP A 428 21.40 -17.26 19.02
CA ASP A 428 21.32 -18.27 20.08
C ASP A 428 20.39 -19.44 19.72
N ALA A 429 19.97 -19.55 18.45
CA ALA A 429 19.05 -20.59 18.01
C ALA A 429 19.66 -22.00 18.10
N GLY A 430 19.06 -22.85 18.96
CA GLY A 430 19.43 -24.25 19.17
C GLY A 430 19.03 -25.19 18.04
N ASP A 431 19.17 -26.49 18.25
CA ASP A 431 18.79 -27.53 17.29
C ASP A 431 17.26 -27.70 17.15
N ASP A 432 16.50 -27.20 18.12
CA ASP A 432 15.04 -27.23 18.20
C ASP A 432 14.35 -25.98 17.62
N TRP A 433 15.12 -25.03 17.09
CA TRP A 433 14.57 -23.82 16.46
C TRP A 433 13.68 -24.16 15.26
N SER A 434 12.55 -23.45 15.17
CA SER A 434 11.59 -23.53 14.07
C SER A 434 11.46 -22.18 13.39
N ALA A 435 11.34 -22.20 12.05
CA ALA A 435 11.02 -21.01 11.28
C ALA A 435 9.61 -20.47 11.59
N TRP A 436 8.65 -21.34 11.94
CA TRP A 436 7.30 -20.91 12.29
C TRP A 436 7.32 -20.32 13.71
N PRO A 437 6.87 -19.07 13.88
CA PRO A 437 6.68 -18.47 15.20
C PRO A 437 5.77 -19.33 16.07
N GLU A 438 6.14 -19.47 17.34
CA GLU A 438 5.19 -19.91 18.36
C GLU A 438 4.17 -18.78 18.55
N LEU A 439 2.89 -19.09 18.35
CA LEU A 439 1.79 -18.15 18.54
C LEU A 439 1.07 -18.57 19.83
N GLU A 440 1.13 -17.73 20.85
CA GLU A 440 0.52 -18.05 22.14
C GLU A 440 -1.00 -17.95 22.04
N SER A 441 -1.69 -18.97 22.55
CA SER A 441 -3.14 -18.97 22.67
C SER A 441 -3.55 -18.47 24.05
N GLU A 442 -4.53 -17.57 24.05
CA GLU A 442 -5.24 -17.19 25.27
C GLU A 442 -6.53 -18.02 25.40
N PRO A 443 -7.14 -18.09 26.60
CA PRO A 443 -8.47 -18.67 26.72
C PRO A 443 -9.48 -17.92 25.86
N ALA A 444 -10.23 -18.64 25.02
CA ALA A 444 -11.35 -18.03 24.31
C ALA A 444 -12.36 -17.44 25.31
N PRO A 445 -12.90 -16.24 25.05
CA PRO A 445 -14.02 -15.71 25.81
C PRO A 445 -15.20 -16.68 25.81
N THR A 446 -16.02 -16.64 26.86
CA THR A 446 -17.23 -17.46 26.90
C THR A 446 -18.26 -16.92 25.91
N ASP A 447 -18.76 -17.81 25.06
CA ASP A 447 -19.87 -17.62 24.12
C ASP A 447 -20.86 -18.76 24.39
N THR A 448 -21.94 -18.44 25.10
CA THR A 448 -22.87 -19.42 25.66
C THR A 448 -23.75 -20.06 24.58
N ASP A 449 -24.12 -19.34 23.54
CA ASP A 449 -25.02 -19.81 22.49
C ASP A 449 -24.35 -20.13 21.15
N GLN A 450 -23.04 -19.87 21.04
CA GLN A 450 -22.15 -20.20 19.92
C GLN A 450 -22.49 -19.44 18.64
N ASP A 451 -22.79 -18.15 18.77
CA ASP A 451 -23.02 -17.25 17.64
C ASP A 451 -21.80 -16.40 17.25
N GLY A 452 -20.66 -16.68 17.89
CA GLY A 452 -19.37 -16.06 17.61
C GLY A 452 -19.15 -14.74 18.36
N MET A 453 -20.09 -14.32 19.22
CA MET A 453 -19.94 -13.15 20.08
C MET A 453 -19.74 -13.58 21.54
N PRO A 454 -18.80 -12.98 22.28
CA PRO A 454 -18.66 -13.24 23.71
C PRO A 454 -19.83 -12.71 24.52
N ASP A 455 -20.24 -13.47 25.55
CA ASP A 455 -21.30 -13.11 26.51
C ASP A 455 -21.12 -11.68 27.07
N GLU A 456 -19.87 -11.29 27.36
CA GLU A 456 -19.55 -9.96 27.91
C GLU A 456 -19.80 -8.84 26.89
N TRP A 457 -19.50 -9.08 25.62
CA TRP A 457 -19.76 -8.12 24.55
C TRP A 457 -21.26 -8.00 24.28
N GLU A 458 -21.99 -9.11 24.30
CA GLU A 458 -23.43 -9.13 24.15
C GLU A 458 -24.15 -8.38 25.28
N ASP A 459 -23.78 -8.67 26.54
CA ASP A 459 -24.31 -7.98 27.73
C ASP A 459 -24.06 -6.47 27.64
N ALA A 460 -22.88 -6.05 27.16
CA ALA A 460 -22.52 -4.65 26.97
C ALA A 460 -23.28 -3.96 25.82
N ASN A 461 -23.74 -4.71 24.83
CA ASN A 461 -24.48 -4.21 23.66
C ASN A 461 -25.99 -4.46 23.72
N GLY A 462 -26.49 -5.03 24.83
CA GLY A 462 -27.91 -5.27 25.07
C GLY A 462 -28.52 -6.41 24.26
N LEU A 463 -27.72 -7.41 23.92
CA LEU A 463 -28.12 -8.64 23.23
C LEU A 463 -28.43 -9.77 24.24
N ASP A 464 -28.97 -10.89 23.77
CA ASP A 464 -29.31 -12.04 24.61
C ASP A 464 -28.36 -13.21 24.33
N LYS A 465 -27.34 -13.36 25.17
CA LYS A 465 -26.33 -14.44 25.17
C LYS A 465 -26.81 -15.88 25.25
N ASN A 466 -28.12 -16.10 25.21
CA ASN A 466 -28.73 -17.43 25.14
C ASN A 466 -29.54 -17.62 23.85
N ASN A 467 -29.43 -16.72 22.89
CA ASN A 467 -30.20 -16.64 21.67
C ASN A 467 -29.31 -16.41 20.44
N ALA A 468 -28.67 -17.48 19.97
CA ALA A 468 -27.78 -17.46 18.79
C ALA A 468 -28.39 -16.91 17.48
N ALA A 469 -29.70 -16.71 17.42
CA ALA A 469 -30.35 -16.09 16.27
C ALA A 469 -30.13 -14.56 16.20
N ASP A 470 -29.78 -13.89 17.30
CA ASP A 470 -29.55 -12.44 17.28
C ASP A 470 -28.17 -12.07 16.71
N GLY A 471 -27.15 -12.93 16.76
CA GLY A 471 -25.88 -12.75 16.04
C GLY A 471 -26.03 -12.48 14.54
N ALA A 472 -26.99 -13.16 13.89
CA ALA A 472 -27.31 -12.97 12.47
C ALA A 472 -28.22 -11.76 12.19
N THR A 473 -28.74 -11.08 13.22
CA THR A 473 -29.68 -9.96 13.04
C THR A 473 -28.99 -8.75 12.43
N ILE A 474 -29.49 -8.29 11.28
CA ILE A 474 -28.94 -7.15 10.55
C ILE A 474 -29.48 -5.83 11.12
N GLY A 475 -28.57 -4.95 11.55
CA GLY A 475 -28.89 -3.61 12.02
C GLY A 475 -29.23 -2.62 10.92
N ALA A 476 -29.62 -1.40 11.31
CA ALA A 476 -29.93 -0.32 10.37
C ALA A 476 -28.70 0.16 9.57
N ASP A 477 -27.50 -0.10 10.07
CA ASP A 477 -26.20 0.10 9.40
C ASP A 477 -25.90 -0.98 8.34
N GLY A 478 -26.68 -2.06 8.31
CA GLY A 478 -26.57 -3.15 7.35
C GLY A 478 -25.57 -4.25 7.73
N TYR A 479 -25.02 -4.19 8.94
CA TYR A 479 -24.14 -5.23 9.51
C TYR A 479 -24.91 -6.14 10.48
N SER A 480 -24.54 -7.42 10.53
CA SER A 480 -25.01 -8.33 11.59
C SER A 480 -24.40 -7.97 12.94
N ASN A 481 -24.96 -8.46 14.04
CA ASN A 481 -24.35 -8.27 15.36
C ASN A 481 -22.96 -8.92 15.44
N LEU A 482 -22.79 -10.12 14.87
CA LEU A 482 -21.47 -10.75 14.75
C LEU A 482 -20.46 -9.88 13.99
N GLU A 483 -20.85 -9.25 12.87
CA GLU A 483 -19.97 -8.34 12.14
C GLU A 483 -19.59 -7.13 13.00
N LYS A 484 -20.51 -6.58 13.80
CA LYS A 484 -20.20 -5.47 14.72
C LYS A 484 -19.18 -5.88 15.77
N TYR A 485 -19.32 -7.06 16.36
CA TYR A 485 -18.32 -7.61 17.27
C TYR A 485 -16.96 -7.73 16.57
N MET A 486 -16.89 -8.44 15.45
CA MET A 486 -15.65 -8.65 14.69
C MET A 486 -14.96 -7.35 14.27
N ASN A 487 -15.73 -6.32 13.93
CA ASN A 487 -15.18 -5.01 13.55
C ASN A 487 -14.70 -4.21 14.77
N SER A 488 -15.35 -4.35 15.93
CA SER A 488 -14.94 -3.68 17.17
C SER A 488 -13.56 -4.13 17.68
N LEU A 489 -13.12 -5.34 17.31
CA LEU A 489 -11.81 -5.90 17.69
C LEU A 489 -10.62 -5.20 17.00
N VAL A 490 -10.85 -4.50 15.89
CA VAL A 490 -9.79 -3.97 15.01
C VAL A 490 -10.03 -2.52 14.62
N GLN A 491 -10.96 -1.83 15.28
CA GLN A 491 -11.41 -0.49 14.91
C GLN A 491 -10.25 0.53 14.89
N ASP A 492 -9.38 0.47 15.88
CA ASP A 492 -8.18 1.31 16.02
C ASP A 492 -7.17 1.12 14.87
N ILE A 493 -7.00 -0.12 14.40
CA ILE A 493 -6.17 -0.45 13.24
C ILE A 493 -6.78 0.13 11.97
N MET A 494 -8.08 -0.03 11.77
CA MET A 494 -8.77 0.48 10.58
C MET A 494 -8.77 2.01 10.53
N ASP A 495 -8.96 2.66 11.68
CA ASP A 495 -8.95 4.13 11.77
C ASP A 495 -7.52 4.67 11.62
N GLY A 496 -6.56 4.05 12.31
CA GLY A 496 -5.15 4.45 12.28
C GLY A 496 -4.50 4.27 10.91
N GLY A 497 -4.83 3.20 10.18
CA GLY A 497 -4.35 3.00 8.82
C GLY A 497 -4.82 4.07 7.84
N ASN A 498 -6.04 4.58 8.01
CA ASN A 498 -6.65 5.57 7.11
C ASN A 498 -6.41 7.04 7.53
N GLU A 499 -5.80 7.27 8.69
CA GLU A 499 -5.61 8.61 9.24
C GLU A 499 -4.65 9.45 8.38
N GLY A 500 -5.07 10.68 8.06
CA GLY A 500 -4.30 11.60 7.20
C GLY A 500 -4.52 11.39 5.71
N GLY A 501 -5.25 10.34 5.32
CA GLY A 501 -5.60 10.08 3.93
C GLY A 501 -6.84 10.84 3.46
N THR A 502 -6.98 10.94 2.14
CA THR A 502 -8.16 11.50 1.48
C THR A 502 -8.92 10.40 0.75
N MET A 503 -10.20 10.22 1.06
CA MET A 503 -11.07 9.30 0.33
C MET A 503 -11.28 9.80 -1.10
N LEU A 504 -10.80 9.05 -2.10
CA LEU A 504 -10.97 9.36 -3.51
C LEU A 504 -11.78 8.27 -4.23
N SER A 505 -12.41 8.63 -5.34
CA SER A 505 -13.14 7.70 -6.20
C SER A 505 -13.32 8.23 -7.62
N GLY A 506 -13.90 7.43 -8.51
CA GLY A 506 -14.13 7.84 -9.89
C GLY A 506 -12.79 8.05 -10.59
N ASN A 507 -12.57 9.25 -11.10
CA ASN A 507 -11.31 9.67 -11.71
C ASN A 507 -10.64 10.82 -10.94
N GLU A 508 -10.97 10.96 -9.66
CA GLU A 508 -10.39 11.99 -8.79
C GLU A 508 -8.87 11.77 -8.65
N GLU A 509 -8.14 12.88 -8.70
CA GLU A 509 -6.70 12.93 -8.47
C GLU A 509 -6.44 13.35 -7.02
N TYR A 510 -5.27 12.96 -6.50
CA TYR A 510 -4.88 13.30 -5.14
C TYR A 510 -4.22 14.68 -5.12
N ASP A 511 -4.94 15.69 -4.62
CA ASP A 511 -4.48 17.09 -4.55
C ASP A 511 -3.54 17.40 -3.35
N GLY A 512 -2.96 16.39 -2.69
CA GLY A 512 -1.93 16.62 -1.68
C GLY A 512 -0.66 17.21 -2.31
N GLU A 513 0.27 17.76 -1.51
CA GLU A 513 1.49 18.46 -1.97
C GLU A 513 2.45 17.63 -2.87
N GLY A 514 2.03 16.47 -3.37
CA GLY A 514 2.76 15.58 -4.26
C GLY A 514 1.96 15.07 -5.46
N GLY A 515 1.37 15.95 -6.26
CA GLY A 515 1.16 15.69 -7.70
C GLY A 515 -0.19 16.11 -8.28
N GLY A 516 -0.21 17.09 -9.19
CA GLY A 516 -1.40 17.33 -10.01
C GLY A 516 -1.54 18.64 -10.79
N ASP A 517 -0.63 19.61 -10.70
CA ASP A 517 -0.48 20.73 -11.66
C ASP A 517 0.84 21.45 -11.30
N GLU A 518 1.66 21.81 -12.30
CA GLU A 518 3.06 22.30 -12.23
C GLU A 518 3.79 22.21 -10.87
N PRO A 519 4.88 21.42 -10.76
CA PRO A 519 5.43 21.04 -9.47
C PRO A 519 5.90 22.25 -8.67
N SER A 520 5.29 22.50 -7.51
CA SER A 520 6.10 22.99 -6.38
C SER A 520 7.01 21.83 -6.00
N GLN A 521 8.16 21.75 -6.66
CA GLN A 521 9.17 20.73 -6.42
C GLN A 521 9.63 20.85 -4.97
N SER A 522 9.21 19.95 -4.09
CA SER A 522 9.80 19.83 -2.76
C SER A 522 11.12 19.04 -2.88
N VAL A 523 12.26 19.73 -2.77
CA VAL A 523 13.60 19.13 -2.76
C VAL A 523 14.08 19.03 -1.32
N VAL A 524 14.57 17.86 -0.91
CA VAL A 524 15.12 17.66 0.42
C VAL A 524 16.64 17.85 0.42
N TYR A 525 17.13 18.74 1.29
CA TYR A 525 18.55 18.99 1.51
C TYR A 525 18.97 18.55 2.91
N VAL A 526 19.91 17.61 2.96
CA VAL A 526 20.40 17.04 4.23
C VAL A 526 21.62 17.81 4.73
N LEU A 527 21.62 18.19 6.01
CA LEU A 527 22.73 18.82 6.72
C LEU A 527 23.29 17.85 7.77
N ASP A 528 24.26 17.06 7.36
CA ASP A 528 24.89 16.04 8.20
C ASP A 528 26.40 15.90 7.88
N ASN A 529 27.06 14.92 8.48
CA ASN A 529 28.49 14.67 8.27
C ASN A 529 28.85 14.23 6.84
N THR A 530 27.91 13.63 6.11
CA THR A 530 28.10 13.17 4.73
C THR A 530 28.01 14.33 3.73
N THR A 531 27.19 15.34 4.04
CA THR A 531 27.06 16.55 3.22
C THR A 531 27.98 17.68 3.66
N TYR A 532 28.57 17.62 4.86
CA TYR A 532 29.58 18.57 5.33
C TYR A 532 30.79 18.62 4.40
N THR A 533 31.23 19.83 4.07
CA THR A 533 32.41 20.07 3.21
C THR A 533 33.55 20.73 3.97
N THR A 534 33.29 21.92 4.50
CA THR A 534 34.31 22.82 5.07
C THR A 534 33.72 23.65 6.19
N SER A 535 34.60 24.25 6.99
CA SER A 535 34.24 25.26 7.98
C SER A 535 34.92 26.59 7.68
N SER A 536 34.31 27.69 8.14
CA SER A 536 34.96 29.00 8.16
C SER A 536 36.25 28.97 9.00
N ALA A 537 37.16 29.92 8.77
CA ALA A 537 38.47 29.94 9.45
C ALA A 537 38.38 30.06 10.99
N ASP A 538 37.28 30.63 11.50
CA ASP A 538 36.95 30.71 12.93
C ASP A 538 36.24 29.46 13.46
N GLY A 539 35.79 28.56 12.58
CA GLY A 539 35.09 27.32 12.92
C GLY A 539 33.60 27.48 13.25
N TYR A 540 33.04 28.69 13.11
CA TYR A 540 31.67 29.01 13.54
C TYR A 540 30.61 28.87 12.46
N THR A 541 31.02 28.59 11.23
CA THR A 541 30.12 28.25 10.12
C THR A 541 30.54 26.92 9.53
N TRP A 542 29.60 26.01 9.35
CA TRP A 542 29.76 24.74 8.65
C TRP A 542 29.03 24.79 7.31
N ASN A 543 29.75 24.50 6.23
CA ASN A 543 29.24 24.53 4.86
C ASN A 543 28.95 23.12 4.38
N PHE A 544 27.85 22.95 3.65
CA PHE A 544 27.40 21.68 3.10
C PHE A 544 27.45 21.71 1.57
N ASN A 545 27.63 20.54 0.95
CA ASN A 545 27.81 20.38 -0.50
C ASN A 545 26.56 20.78 -1.33
N ASN A 546 25.45 21.03 -0.67
CA ASN A 546 24.16 21.46 -1.23
C ASN A 546 23.96 23.00 -1.16
N GLY A 547 24.99 23.74 -0.78
CA GLY A 547 25.02 25.20 -0.72
C GLY A 547 24.54 25.79 0.61
N PHE A 548 23.88 25.01 1.46
CA PHE A 548 23.48 25.48 2.79
C PHE A 548 24.70 25.63 3.70
N SER A 549 24.55 26.45 4.73
CA SER A 549 25.47 26.46 5.86
C SER A 549 24.73 26.61 7.18
N VAL A 550 25.35 26.14 8.27
CA VAL A 550 24.87 26.40 9.63
C VAL A 550 25.91 27.20 10.36
N SER A 551 25.47 28.28 11.00
CA SER A 551 26.30 29.21 11.78
C SER A 551 25.75 29.41 13.18
N ASN A 552 26.58 29.91 14.10
CA ASN A 552 26.14 30.27 15.45
C ASN A 552 26.89 31.51 15.95
N GLU A 553 26.18 32.39 16.65
CA GLU A 553 26.76 33.60 17.23
C GLU A 553 27.52 33.33 18.54
N ALA A 554 27.31 32.15 19.14
CA ALA A 554 27.92 31.74 20.40
C ALA A 554 29.41 31.33 20.27
N GLY A 555 29.98 31.38 19.07
CA GLY A 555 31.38 31.02 18.82
C GLY A 555 31.70 29.56 19.16
N LYS A 556 30.73 28.65 19.02
CA LYS A 556 30.88 27.22 19.28
C LYS A 556 31.34 26.53 17.99
N ALA A 557 32.44 25.80 18.10
CA ALA A 557 32.86 24.88 17.05
C ALA A 557 31.91 23.67 16.99
N TYR A 558 31.56 23.26 15.78
CA TYR A 558 30.78 22.05 15.54
C TYR A 558 31.69 20.81 15.56
N GLY A 559 31.09 19.65 15.79
CA GLY A 559 31.81 18.38 15.78
C GLY A 559 31.01 17.27 15.11
N LYS A 560 31.73 16.36 14.46
CA LYS A 560 31.16 15.12 13.92
C LYS A 560 30.85 14.15 15.06
N GLU A 561 29.72 13.47 15.01
CA GLU A 561 29.41 12.37 15.94
C GLU A 561 30.06 11.07 15.48
N SER A 562 30.82 10.46 16.38
CA SER A 562 31.73 9.37 16.01
C SER A 562 30.92 8.11 15.70
N GLY A 563 31.25 7.46 14.58
CA GLY A 563 30.54 6.24 14.15
C GLY A 563 29.14 6.48 13.60
N THR A 564 28.75 7.74 13.34
CA THR A 564 27.46 8.10 12.75
C THR A 564 27.63 9.16 11.66
N ASP A 565 26.55 9.45 10.94
CA ASP A 565 26.45 10.58 10.03
C ASP A 565 26.01 11.88 10.72
N LEU A 566 25.74 11.89 12.02
CA LEU A 566 25.17 13.03 12.73
C LEU A 566 26.19 14.15 13.04
N VAL A 567 25.67 15.36 13.21
CA VAL A 567 26.42 16.57 13.61
C VAL A 567 26.04 16.97 15.04
N LYS A 568 27.03 17.34 15.85
CA LYS A 568 26.84 17.77 17.24
C LYS A 568 26.39 19.23 17.29
N TYR A 569 25.21 19.46 17.84
CA TYR A 569 24.65 20.79 18.09
C TYR A 569 24.48 21.02 19.58
N SER A 570 25.17 22.04 20.11
CA SER A 570 25.11 22.42 21.53
C SER A 570 23.74 23.01 21.89
N ALA A 571 23.42 23.13 23.19
CA ALA A 571 22.19 23.80 23.64
C ALA A 571 22.28 25.32 23.47
N GLU A 572 22.23 25.79 22.23
CA GLU A 572 22.38 27.16 21.77
C GLU A 572 21.42 27.40 20.58
N GLN A 573 21.33 28.66 20.14
CA GLN A 573 20.68 29.01 18.88
C GLN A 573 21.66 28.89 17.70
N PHE A 574 21.16 28.37 16.59
CA PHE A 574 21.87 28.23 15.33
C PHE A 574 21.09 28.93 14.22
N THR A 575 21.80 29.42 13.22
CA THR A 575 21.24 29.97 12.00
C THR A 575 21.59 29.07 10.82
N ILE A 576 20.57 28.56 10.16
CA ILE A 576 20.68 27.89 8.86
C ILE A 576 20.62 28.98 7.79
N ASN A 577 21.70 29.15 7.03
CA ASN A 577 21.73 30.05 5.89
C ASN A 577 21.23 29.30 4.64
N ILE A 578 20.19 29.84 4.02
CA ILE A 578 19.45 29.25 2.92
C ILE A 578 19.95 29.89 1.61
N PRO A 579 20.45 29.10 0.64
CA PRO A 579 20.86 29.62 -0.66
C PRO A 579 19.75 30.39 -1.38
N GLU A 580 20.14 31.38 -2.20
CA GLU A 580 19.20 32.13 -3.04
C GLU A 580 18.35 31.19 -3.92
N GLY A 581 17.05 31.47 -4.02
CA GLY A 581 16.10 30.70 -4.82
C GLY A 581 15.54 29.43 -4.16
N LYS A 582 15.83 29.19 -2.87
CA LYS A 582 15.25 28.07 -2.11
C LYS A 582 14.33 28.59 -1.01
N LYS A 583 13.16 27.96 -0.86
CA LYS A 583 12.18 28.23 0.20
C LYS A 583 12.04 27.01 1.08
N VAL A 584 12.54 27.01 2.31
CA VAL A 584 12.35 25.88 3.23
C VAL A 584 10.92 25.89 3.73
N THR A 585 10.18 24.80 3.58
CA THR A 585 8.77 24.66 4.01
C THR A 585 8.63 23.74 5.22
N LYS A 586 9.51 22.74 5.37
CA LYS A 586 9.51 21.80 6.49
C LYS A 586 10.95 21.48 6.91
N VAL A 587 11.14 21.23 8.20
CA VAL A 587 12.42 20.78 8.76
C VAL A 587 12.23 19.49 9.55
N SER A 588 13.05 18.48 9.26
CA SER A 588 13.13 17.25 10.04
C SER A 588 14.40 17.24 10.86
N PHE A 589 14.28 16.98 12.16
CA PHE A 589 15.40 16.75 13.07
C PHE A 589 15.44 15.28 13.48
N TYR A 590 16.37 14.52 12.92
CA TYR A 590 16.65 13.14 13.33
C TYR A 590 17.89 13.08 14.21
N GLY A 591 17.81 12.41 15.35
CA GLY A 591 19.00 12.16 16.16
C GLY A 591 18.67 11.90 17.63
N TYR A 592 19.62 12.21 18.51
CA TYR A 592 19.50 11.89 19.93
C TYR A 592 20.20 12.91 20.83
N ASN A 593 19.79 12.95 22.08
CA ASN A 593 20.46 13.73 23.12
C ASN A 593 21.64 12.95 23.69
N LYS A 594 22.78 13.63 23.87
CA LYS A 594 24.04 12.96 24.18
C LYS A 594 24.24 12.58 25.65
N TYR A 595 23.36 13.01 26.54
CA TYR A 595 23.58 12.95 27.98
C TYR A 595 22.48 12.15 28.67
N ALA A 596 22.82 11.48 29.76
CA ALA A 596 21.88 10.70 30.56
C ALA A 596 21.18 11.50 31.67
N ASP A 597 21.59 12.75 31.91
CA ASP A 597 21.16 13.53 33.08
C ASP A 597 20.01 14.49 32.80
N LYS A 598 19.70 14.77 31.52
CA LYS A 598 18.68 15.74 31.15
C LYS A 598 18.24 15.57 29.69
N ASP A 599 16.94 15.71 29.46
CA ASP A 599 16.37 15.81 28.12
C ASP A 599 16.82 17.09 27.41
N SER A 600 16.84 17.02 26.09
CA SER A 600 17.02 18.17 25.20
C SER A 600 15.80 18.32 24.32
N TYR A 601 15.55 19.50 23.76
CA TYR A 601 14.43 19.71 22.85
C TYR A 601 14.69 20.86 21.88
N ILE A 602 13.96 20.87 20.76
CA ILE A 602 13.91 22.04 19.86
C ILE A 602 12.98 23.06 20.51
N ALA A 603 13.56 24.14 21.02
CA ALA A 603 12.86 25.19 21.75
C ALA A 603 12.37 26.34 20.87
N GLU A 604 12.94 26.46 19.67
CA GLU A 604 12.51 27.44 18.68
C GLU A 604 12.89 26.95 17.28
N LEU A 605 12.03 27.25 16.30
CA LEU A 605 12.29 27.08 14.87
C LEU A 605 11.68 28.24 14.08
N ASN A 606 12.50 28.90 13.27
CA ASN A 606 12.11 30.04 12.42
C ASN A 606 11.33 31.15 13.18
N GLY A 607 11.72 31.41 14.43
CA GLY A 607 11.10 32.40 15.31
C GLY A 607 9.87 31.92 16.06
N LEU A 608 9.40 30.69 15.84
CA LEU A 608 8.31 30.08 16.61
C LEU A 608 8.88 29.32 17.82
N GLU A 609 8.41 29.64 19.02
CA GLU A 609 8.86 29.00 20.26
C GLU A 609 8.04 27.75 20.61
N TYR A 610 8.70 26.76 21.22
CA TYR A 610 8.13 25.49 21.66
C TYR A 610 8.46 25.21 23.13
N GLY A 611 7.56 24.48 23.78
CA GLY A 611 7.68 24.04 25.16
C GLY A 611 8.67 22.88 25.34
N GLU A 612 9.06 22.64 26.59
CA GLU A 612 10.00 21.57 26.96
C GLU A 612 9.47 20.14 26.76
N THR A 613 8.20 20.00 26.38
CA THR A 613 7.52 18.72 26.13
C THR A 613 7.22 18.45 24.66
N ASP A 614 7.47 19.41 23.76
CA ASP A 614 7.04 19.29 22.36
C ASP A 614 8.02 18.41 21.56
N TYR A 615 9.17 18.96 21.16
CA TYR A 615 10.14 18.28 20.31
C TYR A 615 11.31 17.71 21.10
N VAL A 616 11.01 16.76 21.98
CA VAL A 616 11.96 16.22 22.97
C VAL A 616 12.87 15.14 22.40
N PHE A 617 14.17 15.28 22.66
CA PHE A 617 15.21 14.25 22.58
C PHE A 617 15.53 13.76 23.99
N PRO A 618 15.00 12.59 24.41
CA PRO A 618 15.15 12.10 25.77
C PRO A 618 16.60 11.89 26.19
N ALA A 619 16.86 12.05 27.49
CA ALA A 619 18.09 11.61 28.13
C ALA A 619 18.40 10.16 27.76
N LYS A 620 19.70 9.86 27.64
CA LYS A 620 20.15 8.50 27.42
C LYS A 620 19.62 7.56 28.50
N ASP A 621 19.08 6.43 28.08
CA ASP A 621 18.65 5.37 28.97
C ASP A 621 19.79 4.34 29.12
N ASN A 622 20.29 4.14 30.34
CA ASN A 622 21.43 3.26 30.63
C ASN A 622 22.65 3.50 29.69
N ASP A 623 23.01 4.76 29.49
CA ASP A 623 24.05 5.25 28.57
C ASP A 623 23.82 4.97 27.07
N GLN A 624 22.69 4.36 26.72
CA GLN A 624 22.25 4.13 25.33
C GLN A 624 21.55 5.38 24.76
N ALA A 625 21.84 5.67 23.50
CA ALA A 625 21.22 6.77 22.77
C ALA A 625 19.73 6.47 22.50
N VAL A 626 18.85 7.42 22.84
CA VAL A 626 17.42 7.36 22.51
C VAL A 626 17.18 8.24 21.27
N TYR A 627 17.03 7.59 20.12
CA TYR A 627 16.80 8.28 18.84
C TYR A 627 15.36 8.76 18.70
N ARG A 628 15.19 9.95 18.11
CA ARG A 628 13.91 10.56 17.78
C ARG A 628 14.01 11.26 16.43
N THR A 629 12.87 11.34 15.75
CA THR A 629 12.65 12.21 14.59
C THR A 629 11.56 13.19 14.97
N HIS A 630 11.78 14.47 14.67
CA HIS A 630 10.77 15.53 14.81
C HIS A 630 10.62 16.25 13.48
N ASP A 631 9.45 16.11 12.87
CA ASP A 631 9.10 16.80 11.63
C ASP A 631 8.26 18.03 11.95
N ILE A 632 8.73 19.20 11.51
CA ILE A 632 8.15 20.49 11.86
C ILE A 632 7.90 21.29 10.58
N GLU A 633 6.62 21.49 10.25
CA GLU A 633 6.21 22.37 9.17
C GLU A 633 6.36 23.84 9.57
N LEU A 634 6.89 24.66 8.65
CA LEU A 634 7.00 26.09 8.84
C LEU A 634 5.70 26.76 8.43
N ALA A 635 5.05 27.44 9.37
CA ALA A 635 3.86 28.24 9.10
C ALA A 635 4.06 29.31 8.01
N THR A 636 5.31 29.70 7.75
CA THR A 636 5.71 30.51 6.61
C THR A 636 7.04 29.99 6.08
N PRO A 637 7.17 29.71 4.77
CA PRO A 637 8.42 29.23 4.21
C PRO A 637 9.58 30.18 4.48
N ALA A 638 10.74 29.65 4.85
CA ALA A 638 11.93 30.44 5.13
C ALA A 638 12.81 30.64 3.89
N GLU A 639 13.29 31.87 3.70
CA GLU A 639 14.21 32.26 2.64
C GLU A 639 15.39 33.05 3.21
N GLY A 640 16.57 32.94 2.59
CA GLY A 640 17.80 33.61 3.03
C GLY A 640 18.41 33.02 4.29
N SER A 641 17.65 32.92 5.38
CA SER A 641 18.08 32.25 6.62
C SER A 641 16.90 31.89 7.51
N MET A 642 17.09 30.89 8.38
CA MET A 642 16.20 30.58 9.49
C MET A 642 16.97 30.18 10.73
N THR A 643 16.35 30.32 11.89
CA THR A 643 16.93 29.91 13.17
C THR A 643 16.36 28.60 13.68
N PHE A 644 17.12 27.90 14.50
CA PHE A 644 16.60 26.90 15.41
C PHE A 644 17.37 26.94 16.72
N THR A 645 16.70 26.66 17.83
CA THR A 645 17.31 26.67 19.16
C THR A 645 17.17 25.32 19.84
N ILE A 646 18.28 24.79 20.35
CA ILE A 646 18.27 23.62 21.22
C ILE A 646 18.35 24.08 22.67
N LYS A 647 17.46 23.59 23.53
CA LYS A 647 17.57 23.74 24.99
C LYS A 647 17.76 22.38 25.64
N GLY A 648 18.34 22.38 26.85
CA GLY A 648 18.75 21.16 27.56
C GLY A 648 20.25 20.95 27.49
N LYS A 649 20.69 20.00 26.65
CA LYS A 649 22.10 19.62 26.43
C LYS A 649 22.39 19.49 24.93
N GLN A 650 23.62 19.11 24.58
CA GLN A 650 24.01 18.91 23.17
C GLN A 650 23.31 17.67 22.60
N CYS A 651 22.74 17.82 21.40
CA CYS A 651 22.22 16.74 20.58
C CYS A 651 23.21 16.38 19.46
N ALA A 652 23.15 15.14 18.98
CA ALA A 652 23.71 14.75 17.70
C ALA A 652 22.55 14.63 16.71
N LEU A 653 22.53 15.44 15.65
CA LEU A 653 21.39 15.57 14.74
C LEU A 653 21.81 15.49 13.26
N LYS A 654 20.92 14.95 12.45
CA LYS A 654 20.79 15.14 11.01
C LYS A 654 19.59 16.06 10.80
N ILE A 655 19.79 17.13 10.04
CA ILE A 655 18.72 18.07 9.73
C ILE A 655 18.37 17.92 8.25
N SER A 656 17.12 17.59 7.93
CA SER A 656 16.63 17.55 6.56
C SER A 656 15.74 18.76 6.30
N LEU A 657 16.06 19.53 5.27
CA LEU A 657 15.33 20.74 4.87
C LEU A 657 14.54 20.46 3.60
N TYR A 658 13.22 20.50 3.70
CA TYR A 658 12.32 20.36 2.57
C TYR A 658 12.14 21.75 1.97
N THR A 659 12.43 21.93 0.69
CA THR A 659 12.29 23.22 0.04
C THR A 659 11.39 23.18 -1.17
N ASP A 660 10.52 24.15 -1.32
CA ASP A 660 9.91 24.43 -2.61
C ASP A 660 10.95 25.15 -3.48
N ILE A 661 11.26 24.58 -4.64
CA ILE A 661 11.88 25.39 -5.68
C ILE A 661 10.75 26.17 -6.34
N SER A 662 10.66 27.48 -6.09
CA SER A 662 10.03 28.33 -7.08
C SER A 662 10.92 28.27 -8.31
N THR A 663 10.53 27.50 -9.33
CA THR A 663 11.07 27.76 -10.66
C THR A 663 10.76 29.23 -10.92
N GLY A 664 11.78 30.03 -11.22
CA GLY A 664 11.65 31.48 -11.38
C GLY A 664 10.85 31.85 -12.64
N ILE A 665 9.58 31.47 -12.71
CA ILE A 665 8.63 31.81 -13.74
C ILE A 665 7.46 32.50 -13.04
N SER A 666 7.58 33.81 -12.86
CA SER A 666 6.50 34.63 -12.32
C SER A 666 5.44 35.01 -13.38
N ASP A 667 5.61 34.61 -14.65
CA ASP A 667 4.69 34.92 -15.74
C ASP A 667 4.65 33.81 -16.81
N ILE A 668 3.74 32.85 -16.68
CA ILE A 668 3.32 32.02 -17.81
C ILE A 668 2.21 32.77 -18.57
N THR A 669 2.62 33.58 -19.55
CA THR A 669 1.69 33.98 -20.63
C THR A 669 1.50 32.79 -21.57
N VAL A 670 0.42 32.04 -21.39
CA VAL A 670 -0.04 31.10 -22.42
C VAL A 670 -0.58 31.92 -23.59
N GLU A 671 0.23 32.17 -24.62
CA GLU A 671 -0.29 32.62 -25.91
C GLU A 671 -1.06 31.47 -26.58
N ARG A 672 -2.28 31.18 -26.11
CA ARG A 672 -3.28 30.49 -26.92
C ARG A 672 -3.74 31.48 -27.99
N LYS A 673 -3.37 31.23 -29.24
CA LYS A 673 -3.91 31.99 -30.38
C LYS A 673 -5.46 31.91 -30.33
N PRO A 674 -6.18 33.04 -30.23
CA PRO A 674 -7.64 33.01 -30.29
C PRO A 674 -8.08 32.47 -31.64
N THR A 675 -8.87 31.40 -31.63
CA THR A 675 -9.44 30.79 -32.83
C THR A 675 -10.72 31.51 -33.27
N GLY A 676 -11.31 32.31 -32.37
CA GLY A 676 -12.56 33.05 -32.61
C GLY A 676 -13.81 32.16 -32.68
N LYS A 677 -13.64 30.84 -32.58
CA LYS A 677 -14.73 29.87 -32.56
C LYS A 677 -15.54 30.00 -31.27
N ILE A 678 -16.85 29.80 -31.40
CA ILE A 678 -17.81 29.92 -30.30
C ILE A 678 -18.44 28.56 -30.11
N TYR A 679 -18.55 28.08 -28.88
CA TYR A 679 -19.20 26.83 -28.53
C TYR A 679 -20.37 27.09 -27.57
N ASN A 680 -21.44 26.30 -27.67
CA ASN A 680 -22.46 26.25 -26.63
C ASN A 680 -22.00 25.37 -25.44
N LEU A 681 -22.78 25.33 -24.36
CA LEU A 681 -22.44 24.52 -23.17
C LEU A 681 -22.46 23.00 -23.41
N GLN A 682 -22.95 22.56 -24.57
CA GLN A 682 -22.91 21.16 -25.01
C GLN A 682 -21.69 20.86 -25.90
N GLY A 683 -20.75 21.80 -26.04
CA GLY A 683 -19.52 21.61 -26.80
C GLY A 683 -19.67 21.70 -28.32
N MET A 684 -20.82 22.16 -28.84
CA MET A 684 -21.04 22.31 -30.28
C MET A 684 -20.62 23.70 -30.78
N GLU A 685 -19.87 23.75 -31.89
CA GLU A 685 -19.48 25.01 -32.54
C GLU A 685 -20.74 25.74 -33.08
N VAL A 686 -20.85 27.03 -32.77
CA VAL A 686 -21.96 27.92 -33.18
C VAL A 686 -21.42 29.18 -33.86
N LYS A 687 -22.19 29.76 -34.78
CA LYS A 687 -21.81 30.97 -35.53
C LYS A 687 -22.70 32.15 -35.16
N GLU A 688 -22.18 33.37 -35.28
CA GLU A 688 -22.98 34.58 -35.08
C GLU A 688 -24.02 34.77 -36.20
N PRO A 689 -25.21 35.35 -35.92
CA PRO A 689 -25.62 35.94 -34.64
C PRO A 689 -26.09 34.91 -33.60
N LEU A 690 -25.63 35.08 -32.36
CA LEU A 690 -26.00 34.24 -31.22
C LEU A 690 -27.35 34.67 -30.64
N ARG A 691 -28.14 33.68 -30.18
CA ARG A 691 -29.32 33.93 -29.34
C ARG A 691 -28.87 34.33 -27.93
N PRO A 692 -29.73 34.96 -27.10
CA PRO A 692 -29.41 35.17 -25.70
C PRO A 692 -29.07 33.83 -25.01
N GLY A 693 -27.94 33.77 -24.31
CA GLY A 693 -27.42 32.52 -23.74
C GLY A 693 -25.95 32.59 -23.31
N ILE A 694 -25.45 31.49 -22.74
CA ILE A 694 -24.06 31.34 -22.29
C ILE A 694 -23.28 30.57 -23.36
N TYR A 695 -22.12 31.09 -23.73
CA TYR A 695 -21.25 30.54 -24.76
C TYR A 695 -19.80 30.53 -24.30
N ILE A 696 -18.95 29.74 -24.95
CA ILE A 696 -17.50 29.69 -24.71
C ILE A 696 -16.80 30.17 -25.97
N ARG A 697 -15.91 31.16 -25.85
CA ARG A 697 -15.00 31.60 -26.92
C ARG A 697 -13.59 31.65 -26.34
N ASP A 698 -12.64 31.01 -27.02
CA ASP A 698 -11.22 30.99 -26.63
C ASP A 698 -11.02 30.60 -25.14
N GLY A 699 -11.77 29.59 -24.69
CA GLY A 699 -11.74 29.07 -23.30
C GLY A 699 -12.48 29.93 -22.26
N LYS A 700 -13.05 31.08 -22.64
CA LYS A 700 -13.77 31.97 -21.71
C LYS A 700 -15.28 31.91 -21.93
N LYS A 701 -16.02 31.73 -20.84
CA LYS A 701 -17.49 31.82 -20.83
C LYS A 701 -17.91 33.28 -21.00
N PHE A 702 -18.88 33.55 -21.89
CA PHE A 702 -19.52 34.85 -22.02
C PHE A 702 -21.03 34.72 -22.20
N ILE A 703 -21.76 35.76 -21.80
CA ILE A 703 -23.22 35.80 -21.90
C ILE A 703 -23.59 36.73 -23.05
N LYS A 704 -24.29 36.18 -24.06
CA LYS A 704 -25.01 37.00 -25.02
C LYS A 704 -26.32 37.42 -24.36
N ARG A 705 -26.50 38.72 -24.15
CA ARG A 705 -27.75 39.29 -23.66
C ARG A 705 -28.77 39.41 -24.79
#